data_AF-J9F551-F1
#
_entry.id   AF-J9F551-F1
#
_cell.length_a   1.000
_cell.length_b   1.000
_cell.length_c   1.000
_cell.angle_alpha   90.00
_cell.angle_beta   90.00
_cell.angle_gamma   90.00
#
_symmetry.space_group_name_H-M   'P 1'
#
loop_
_entity.id
_entity.type
_entity.pdbx_description
1 polymer ?
#
loop_
_entity_poly.entity_id
_entity_poly.type
_entity_poly.pdbx_seq_one_letter_code
_entity_poly.pdbx_strand_id
1 'polypeptide(L)'
;MRLDHLIYQQRWIEAKEFAQMFNLSMEKIYIARIEHFVDTGLMGQTDLETRELDKFFGWMTHVSDQNWVAEMCIAALMYCSSHLWVKKTLDFVKNLQITDNETKEKLLLMRYNYQSYREVFGPWQKPCCNKFSGIDLWSEFLSGCSWEHILEIFCKDGQFCEARLIWCRYRKTLEEWIKEKGNFERLLGEIHLTVRGMISEVIEAVRFLEDVIPIAILNDPRTCCLCCKAFLMDVARVVETEHPECFPENSFQIASTMERVIQNLLNCSITPCRQAEVAYALSVIGCYSEDPNDLMGELNVYVKNLRSMERLKSVYQCTMSYNTYQEQTVESICYLMLERVKSVQLIKSNIDEYARPYMNEFKLDPDRTLYKYILKIATSSAGVVSSSNPWDERCLAVAESISNLNLRCEALIDVAKRAHPPWTKHLSSAVHVMLRDPGLDFKAASRLQHQCDFAALGGRLVQYRLPMQTLERYLQQKHLFSKAIEFIFRQESVEADPQHRLSSALEIIKLAGKLKKNLMERHECVFRFCLYLINAKLMNELFMGIVSYLNDLSETDRNCVINRLMSHTEAMLNCPVLLLTEKEKEIRLLTVEATSCFLERFRKDEVFLSELNAIRKLQIDHGMITHLSLLRNNAWKSAKLRYFLNCHFADGGIPVRMTELFKLSNALMMEDSAMYEIALHCALENRNPVAALEYAKFAMQDAKKPSEQLLTLVVKSCSYGLWIMSELAENSDFEP
;
A
#
# COMPACT_ATOMS: atom_id res chain seq x y z
N MET A 1 101.62 -12.77 17.57
CA MET A 1 101.40 -11.98 18.80
C MET A 1 101.26 -10.49 18.56
N ARG A 2 102.25 -9.74 18.02
CA ARG A 2 102.09 -8.27 17.85
C ARG A 2 101.07 -7.89 16.77
N LEU A 3 101.06 -8.58 15.62
CA LEU A 3 100.06 -8.35 14.56
C LEU A 3 98.64 -8.69 15.05
N ASP A 4 98.46 -9.83 15.71
CA ASP A 4 97.16 -10.25 16.26
C ASP A 4 96.66 -9.24 17.32
N HIS A 5 97.56 -8.66 18.11
CA HIS A 5 97.23 -7.61 19.06
C HIS A 5 96.81 -6.29 18.39
N LEU A 6 97.45 -5.92 17.26
CA LEU A 6 97.07 -4.75 16.47
C LEU A 6 95.71 -4.93 15.76
N ILE A 7 95.43 -6.14 15.29
CA ILE A 7 94.13 -6.53 14.72
C ILE A 7 93.04 -6.48 15.80
N TYR A 8 93.31 -7.05 16.98
CA TYR A 8 92.37 -7.01 18.12
C TYR A 8 92.07 -5.58 18.58
N GLN A 9 93.05 -4.68 18.53
CA GLN A 9 92.89 -3.26 18.83
C GLN A 9 92.30 -2.43 17.66
N GLN A 10 91.92 -3.06 16.54
CA GLN A 10 91.34 -2.41 15.36
C GLN A 10 92.24 -1.33 14.72
N ARG A 11 93.56 -1.40 14.93
CA ARG A 11 94.54 -0.46 14.37
C ARG A 11 94.97 -0.90 12.96
N TRP A 12 94.05 -0.80 12.01
CA TRP A 12 94.19 -1.39 10.66
C TRP A 12 95.38 -0.86 9.84
N ILE A 13 95.68 0.44 9.95
CA ILE A 13 96.76 1.09 9.19
C ILE A 13 98.11 0.59 9.69
N GLU A 14 98.31 0.59 11.00
CA GLU A 14 99.54 0.11 11.64
C GLU A 14 99.72 -1.40 11.49
N ALA A 15 98.62 -2.16 11.52
CA ALA A 15 98.65 -3.59 11.21
C ALA A 15 99.15 -3.83 9.77
N LYS A 16 98.73 -2.99 8.81
CA LYS A 16 99.16 -3.09 7.41
C LYS A 16 100.62 -2.71 7.23
N GLU A 17 101.08 -1.63 7.84
CA GLU A 17 102.49 -1.20 7.85
C GLU A 17 103.38 -2.28 8.50
N PHE A 18 102.93 -2.85 9.62
CA PHE A 18 103.63 -3.95 10.29
C PHE A 18 103.70 -5.20 9.40
N ALA A 19 102.59 -5.61 8.77
CA ALA A 19 102.60 -6.75 7.86
C ALA A 19 103.51 -6.53 6.65
N GLN A 20 103.55 -5.31 6.10
CA GLN A 20 104.48 -4.93 5.02
C GLN A 20 105.94 -4.99 5.47
N MET A 21 106.26 -4.43 6.64
CA MET A 21 107.63 -4.43 7.18
C MET A 21 108.16 -5.84 7.44
N PHE A 22 107.30 -6.77 7.84
CA PHE A 22 107.68 -8.14 8.22
C PHE A 22 107.32 -9.19 7.15
N ASN A 23 106.91 -8.75 5.95
CA ASN A 23 106.51 -9.61 4.83
C ASN A 23 105.48 -10.68 5.21
N LEU A 24 104.52 -10.31 6.06
CA LEU A 24 103.42 -11.17 6.51
C LEU A 24 102.22 -11.04 5.56
N SER A 25 101.41 -12.09 5.46
CA SER A 25 100.17 -12.04 4.66
C SER A 25 99.22 -10.95 5.18
N MET A 26 98.82 -10.05 4.30
CA MET A 26 97.83 -9.00 4.59
C MET A 26 96.40 -9.55 4.64
N GLU A 27 96.17 -10.77 4.16
CA GLU A 27 94.85 -11.41 4.10
C GLU A 27 94.18 -11.49 5.47
N LYS A 28 94.94 -11.82 6.53
CA LYS A 28 94.42 -11.85 7.91
C LYS A 28 93.91 -10.49 8.41
N ILE A 29 94.51 -9.40 7.92
CA ILE A 29 94.08 -8.03 8.25
C ILE A 29 92.78 -7.71 7.51
N TYR A 30 92.68 -8.10 6.24
CA TYR A 30 91.46 -7.91 5.44
C TYR A 30 90.28 -8.75 5.97
N ILE A 31 90.51 -10.02 6.33
CA ILE A 31 89.51 -10.90 6.97
C ILE A 31 88.96 -10.25 8.24
N ALA A 32 89.83 -9.92 9.21
CA ALA A 32 89.40 -9.33 10.47
C ALA A 32 88.71 -7.96 10.30
N ARG A 33 89.07 -7.21 9.26
CA ARG A 33 88.43 -5.93 8.93
C ARG A 33 87.05 -6.13 8.31
N ILE A 34 86.86 -7.16 7.48
CA ILE A 34 85.55 -7.53 6.91
C ILE A 34 84.63 -8.04 8.01
N GLU A 35 85.11 -8.95 8.88
CA GLU A 35 84.36 -9.46 10.04
C GLU A 35 83.91 -8.30 10.94
N HIS A 36 84.84 -7.42 11.32
CA HIS A 36 84.50 -6.23 12.09
C HIS A 36 83.46 -5.34 11.38
N PHE A 37 83.57 -5.15 10.07
CA PHE A 37 82.61 -4.33 9.32
C PHE A 37 81.19 -4.92 9.34
N VAL A 38 81.08 -6.25 9.18
CA VAL A 38 79.79 -6.98 9.21
C VAL A 38 79.21 -7.00 10.64
N ASP A 39 80.02 -7.33 11.64
CA ASP A 39 79.61 -7.45 13.04
C ASP A 39 79.16 -6.12 13.65
N THR A 40 79.75 -4.99 13.22
CA THR A 40 79.36 -3.67 13.71
C THR A 40 78.06 -3.17 13.07
N GLY A 41 77.49 -3.90 12.09
CA GLY A 41 76.22 -3.56 11.46
C GLY A 41 76.23 -2.23 10.71
N LEU A 42 77.41 -1.72 10.31
CA LEU A 42 77.58 -0.44 9.60
C LEU A 42 76.75 -0.38 8.29
N MET A 43 76.44 -1.55 7.74
CA MET A 43 75.55 -1.79 6.58
C MET A 43 74.09 -1.32 6.78
N GLY A 44 73.63 -1.23 8.03
CA GLY A 44 72.25 -0.86 8.37
C GLY A 44 72.01 0.65 8.51
N GLN A 45 73.08 1.46 8.50
CA GLN A 45 72.99 2.92 8.66
C GLN A 45 72.66 3.58 7.31
N THR A 46 71.57 4.37 7.29
CA THR A 46 71.03 5.00 6.07
C THR A 46 71.95 6.02 5.41
N ASP A 47 72.99 6.49 6.11
CA ASP A 47 73.88 7.58 5.69
C ASP A 47 75.25 7.12 5.18
N LEU A 48 75.48 5.81 5.00
CA LEU A 48 76.79 5.34 4.56
C LEU A 48 77.00 5.58 3.04
N GLU A 49 78.01 6.40 2.71
CA GLU A 49 78.34 6.79 1.34
C GLU A 49 78.75 5.58 0.47
N THR A 50 78.50 5.67 -0.85
CA THR A 50 78.92 4.68 -1.86
C THR A 50 80.43 4.34 -1.78
N ARG A 51 81.24 5.27 -1.28
CA ARG A 51 82.69 5.12 -1.08
C ARG A 51 83.05 4.06 -0.05
N GLU A 52 82.26 3.88 1.01
CA GLU A 52 82.52 2.85 2.03
C GLU A 52 82.19 1.46 1.50
N LEU A 53 81.14 1.34 0.67
CA LEU A 53 80.79 0.11 -0.03
C LEU A 53 81.88 -0.33 -1.02
N ASP A 54 82.44 0.60 -1.79
CA ASP A 54 83.50 0.29 -2.75
C ASP A 54 84.80 -0.11 -2.02
N LYS A 55 85.09 0.47 -0.84
CA LYS A 55 86.20 0.04 0.04
C LYS A 55 85.99 -1.37 0.58
N PHE A 56 84.76 -1.69 1.01
CA PHE A 56 84.38 -3.00 1.51
C PHE A 56 84.60 -4.10 0.45
N PHE A 57 84.11 -3.90 -0.78
CA PHE A 57 84.41 -4.83 -1.88
C PHE A 57 85.90 -4.88 -2.22
N GLY A 58 86.59 -3.75 -2.12
CA GLY A 58 88.06 -3.70 -2.26
C GLY A 58 88.77 -4.64 -1.28
N TRP A 59 88.35 -4.68 -0.01
CA TRP A 59 88.91 -5.62 0.98
C TRP A 59 88.60 -7.08 0.62
N MET A 60 87.38 -7.36 0.15
CA MET A 60 86.97 -8.71 -0.25
C MET A 60 87.77 -9.28 -1.42
N THR A 61 88.18 -8.44 -2.39
CA THR A 61 89.03 -8.90 -3.52
C THR A 61 90.43 -9.37 -3.11
N HIS A 62 90.88 -9.04 -1.89
CA HIS A 62 92.18 -9.45 -1.36
C HIS A 62 92.14 -10.78 -0.58
N VAL A 63 90.97 -11.40 -0.44
CA VAL A 63 90.79 -12.70 0.22
C VAL A 63 90.71 -13.80 -0.82
N SER A 64 91.48 -14.88 -0.62
CA SER A 64 91.60 -15.99 -1.58
C SER A 64 90.43 -16.96 -1.51
N ASP A 65 89.85 -17.16 -0.32
CA ASP A 65 88.68 -18.02 -0.12
C ASP A 65 87.39 -17.34 -0.59
N GLN A 66 86.97 -17.66 -1.81
CA GLN A 66 85.79 -17.08 -2.42
C GLN A 66 84.48 -17.59 -1.82
N ASN A 67 84.45 -18.76 -1.18
CA ASN A 67 83.26 -19.25 -0.47
C ASN A 67 83.07 -18.45 0.82
N TRP A 68 84.15 -18.21 1.56
CA TRP A 68 84.11 -17.35 2.75
C TRP A 68 83.71 -15.91 2.41
N VAL A 69 84.25 -15.34 1.31
CA VAL A 69 83.82 -14.00 0.84
C VAL A 69 82.33 -13.97 0.51
N ALA A 70 81.80 -15.04 -0.10
CA ALA A 70 80.39 -15.15 -0.43
C ALA A 70 79.51 -15.28 0.85
N GLU A 71 79.90 -16.09 1.83
CA GLU A 71 79.22 -16.17 3.13
C GLU A 71 79.25 -14.83 3.88
N MET A 72 80.35 -14.08 3.80
CA MET A 72 80.43 -12.73 4.37
C MET A 72 79.55 -11.72 3.65
N CYS A 73 79.37 -11.87 2.33
CA CYS A 73 78.38 -11.08 1.60
C CYS A 73 76.95 -11.42 2.05
N ILE A 74 76.62 -12.71 2.26
CA ILE A 74 75.33 -13.16 2.79
C ILE A 74 75.09 -12.55 4.18
N ALA A 75 76.06 -12.67 5.09
CA ALA A 75 75.97 -12.09 6.43
C ALA A 75 75.80 -10.56 6.39
N ALA A 76 76.54 -9.88 5.51
CA ALA A 76 76.41 -8.43 5.32
C ALA A 76 75.02 -8.03 4.82
N LEU A 77 74.41 -8.82 3.93
CA LEU A 77 73.07 -8.57 3.39
C LEU A 77 71.98 -8.66 4.46
N MET A 78 72.14 -9.53 5.47
CA MET A 78 71.17 -9.68 6.56
C MET A 78 71.01 -8.42 7.42
N TYR A 79 72.06 -7.59 7.51
CA TYR A 79 72.06 -6.35 8.28
C TYR A 79 71.86 -5.11 7.41
N CYS A 80 71.70 -5.27 6.10
CA CYS A 80 71.63 -4.16 5.15
C CYS A 80 70.19 -3.68 4.96
N SER A 81 69.94 -2.37 5.07
CA SER A 81 68.62 -1.74 4.85
C SER A 81 68.51 -0.99 3.50
N SER A 82 69.54 -1.04 2.65
CA SER A 82 69.64 -0.25 1.42
C SER A 82 69.55 -1.08 0.12
N HIS A 83 68.63 -0.70 -0.77
CA HIS A 83 68.49 -1.30 -2.10
C HIS A 83 69.77 -1.26 -2.94
N LEU A 84 70.52 -0.16 -2.86
CA LEU A 84 71.75 0.03 -3.64
C LEU A 84 72.82 -0.97 -3.21
N TRP A 85 72.96 -1.17 -1.90
CA TRP A 85 73.91 -2.09 -1.29
C TRP A 85 73.54 -3.53 -1.65
N VAL A 86 72.28 -3.94 -1.47
CA VAL A 86 71.84 -5.29 -1.85
C VAL A 86 72.11 -5.57 -3.32
N LYS A 87 71.75 -4.65 -4.22
CA LYS A 87 72.01 -4.79 -5.65
C LYS A 87 73.50 -4.95 -5.96
N LYS A 88 74.35 -4.04 -5.45
CA LYS A 88 75.80 -4.06 -5.69
C LYS A 88 76.46 -5.31 -5.12
N THR A 89 76.07 -5.75 -3.92
CA THR A 89 76.59 -6.98 -3.30
C THR A 89 76.18 -8.21 -4.11
N LEU A 90 74.91 -8.30 -4.52
CA LEU A 90 74.45 -9.41 -5.35
C LEU A 90 75.13 -9.41 -6.74
N ASP A 91 75.45 -8.24 -7.30
CA ASP A 91 76.23 -8.11 -8.55
C ASP A 91 77.71 -8.47 -8.35
N PHE A 92 78.33 -8.07 -7.23
CA PHE A 92 79.71 -8.44 -6.88
C PHE A 92 79.85 -9.97 -6.78
N VAL A 93 78.93 -10.62 -6.07
CA VAL A 93 78.94 -12.07 -5.87
C VAL A 93 78.73 -12.85 -7.19
N LYS A 94 78.18 -12.26 -8.25
CA LYS A 94 78.10 -12.91 -9.59
C LYS A 94 79.48 -13.23 -10.15
N ASN A 95 80.49 -12.44 -9.79
CA ASN A 95 81.83 -12.55 -10.35
C ASN A 95 82.74 -13.50 -9.55
N LEU A 96 82.24 -14.08 -8.45
CA LEU A 96 82.96 -15.04 -7.62
C LEU A 96 82.79 -16.47 -8.14
N GLN A 97 83.87 -17.25 -8.15
CA GLN A 97 83.88 -18.70 -8.41
C GLN A 97 83.61 -19.46 -7.11
N ILE A 98 82.34 -19.45 -6.69
CA ILE A 98 81.89 -20.20 -5.51
C ILE A 98 81.92 -21.70 -5.86
N THR A 99 82.52 -22.52 -5.00
CA THR A 99 82.52 -23.99 -5.15
C THR A 99 81.49 -24.65 -4.24
N ASP A 100 81.18 -24.02 -3.10
CA ASP A 100 80.18 -24.55 -2.17
C ASP A 100 78.75 -24.45 -2.73
N ASN A 101 77.99 -25.53 -2.62
CA ASN A 101 76.63 -25.58 -3.15
C ASN A 101 75.62 -24.92 -2.21
N GLU A 102 75.82 -25.01 -0.90
CA GLU A 102 74.92 -24.40 0.09
C GLU A 102 74.95 -22.87 -0.02
N THR A 103 76.14 -22.27 -0.11
CA THR A 103 76.33 -20.84 -0.36
C THR A 103 75.67 -20.39 -1.67
N LYS A 104 75.80 -21.18 -2.75
CA LYS A 104 75.15 -20.87 -4.04
C LYS A 104 73.63 -20.86 -3.93
N GLU A 105 73.05 -21.86 -3.27
CA GLU A 105 71.61 -21.95 -3.07
C GLU A 105 71.07 -20.79 -2.24
N LYS A 106 71.75 -20.43 -1.14
CA LYS A 106 71.42 -19.25 -0.32
C LYS A 106 71.43 -17.96 -1.13
N LEU A 107 72.44 -17.74 -1.97
CA LEU A 107 72.54 -16.56 -2.82
C LEU A 107 71.47 -16.52 -3.92
N LEU A 108 71.13 -17.66 -4.51
CA LEU A 108 70.05 -17.77 -5.48
C LEU A 108 68.70 -17.45 -4.82
N LEU A 109 68.46 -17.96 -3.62
CA LEU A 109 67.27 -17.68 -2.83
C LEU A 109 67.19 -16.18 -2.46
N MET A 110 68.27 -15.58 -1.96
CA MET A 110 68.32 -14.14 -1.67
C MET A 110 68.05 -13.28 -2.90
N ARG A 111 68.59 -13.65 -4.08
CA ARG A 111 68.28 -12.96 -5.33
C ARG A 111 66.82 -13.09 -5.71
N TYR A 112 66.26 -14.29 -5.57
CA TYR A 112 64.86 -14.55 -5.86
C TYR A 112 63.96 -13.72 -4.95
N ASN A 113 64.25 -13.68 -3.65
CA ASN A 113 63.50 -12.92 -2.66
C ASN A 113 63.61 -11.41 -2.84
N TYR A 114 64.81 -10.91 -3.12
CA TYR A 114 64.99 -9.50 -3.45
C TYR A 114 64.20 -9.09 -4.69
N GLN A 115 64.16 -9.97 -5.71
CA GLN A 115 63.34 -9.72 -6.90
C GLN A 115 61.84 -9.73 -6.57
N SER A 116 61.37 -10.66 -5.73
CA SER A 116 59.99 -10.69 -5.22
C SER A 116 59.62 -9.38 -4.50
N TYR A 117 60.49 -8.91 -3.61
CA TYR A 117 60.30 -7.64 -2.89
C TYR A 117 60.15 -6.47 -3.86
N ARG A 118 60.99 -6.41 -4.91
CA ARG A 118 60.94 -5.35 -5.92
C ARG A 118 59.69 -5.40 -6.80
N GLU A 119 59.13 -6.57 -7.03
CA GLU A 119 57.88 -6.72 -7.79
C GLU A 119 56.68 -6.26 -6.98
N VAL A 120 56.69 -6.51 -5.66
CA VAL A 120 55.60 -6.12 -4.75
C VAL A 120 55.64 -4.61 -4.45
N PHE A 121 56.80 -4.05 -4.10
CA PHE A 121 56.91 -2.64 -3.66
C PHE A 121 57.40 -1.67 -4.74
N GLY A 122 57.80 -2.19 -5.90
CA GLY A 122 58.40 -1.42 -6.99
C GLY A 122 59.84 -0.95 -6.72
N PRO A 123 60.50 -0.28 -7.69
CA PRO A 123 61.88 0.16 -7.55
C PRO A 123 62.10 1.44 -6.73
N TRP A 124 61.04 2.14 -6.29
CA TRP A 124 61.13 3.52 -5.77
C TRP A 124 60.45 3.78 -4.42
N GLN A 125 59.82 2.78 -3.78
CA GLN A 125 59.36 2.97 -2.40
C GLN A 125 60.58 2.95 -1.47
N LYS A 126 60.76 4.02 -0.69
CA LYS A 126 61.75 4.03 0.39
C LYS A 126 61.41 2.90 1.37
N PRO A 127 62.41 2.16 1.89
CA PRO A 127 62.23 1.13 2.93
C PRO A 127 61.54 1.60 4.23
N CYS A 128 61.20 2.88 4.35
CA CYS A 128 60.66 3.49 5.56
C CYS A 128 59.19 3.96 5.44
N CYS A 129 58.50 3.65 4.35
CA CYS A 129 57.07 3.95 4.24
C CYS A 129 56.24 2.75 4.71
N ASN A 130 56.36 2.45 6.01
CA ASN A 130 55.54 1.44 6.69
C ASN A 130 54.07 1.84 6.63
N LYS A 131 53.32 1.33 5.65
CA LYS A 131 51.86 1.17 5.79
C LYS A 131 51.52 0.09 6.82
N PHE A 132 52.45 -0.85 7.03
CA PHE A 132 52.31 -2.00 7.92
C PHE A 132 52.83 -1.66 9.31
N SER A 133 51.97 -1.71 10.32
CA SER A 133 52.35 -1.37 11.69
C SER A 133 53.28 -2.45 12.28
N GLY A 134 54.55 -2.11 12.49
CA GLY A 134 55.46 -2.85 13.38
C GLY A 134 56.23 -4.03 12.79
N ILE A 135 56.17 -4.28 11.47
CA ILE A 135 56.88 -5.39 10.82
C ILE A 135 57.87 -4.85 9.79
N ASP A 136 59.13 -5.28 9.87
CA ASP A 136 60.16 -4.97 8.89
C ASP A 136 60.11 -5.97 7.72
N LEU A 137 59.22 -5.71 6.75
CA LEU A 137 59.06 -6.57 5.58
C LEU A 137 60.34 -6.72 4.75
N TRP A 138 61.28 -5.78 4.88
CA TRP A 138 62.55 -5.87 4.17
C TRP A 138 63.42 -7.01 4.70
N SER A 139 63.60 -7.09 6.03
CA SER A 139 64.34 -8.19 6.64
C SER A 139 63.63 -9.53 6.46
N GLU A 140 62.29 -9.58 6.54
CA GLU A 140 61.50 -10.81 6.33
C GLU A 140 61.67 -11.40 4.91
N PHE A 141 61.67 -10.56 3.86
CA PHE A 141 61.91 -11.05 2.50
C PHE A 141 63.35 -11.56 2.34
N LEU A 142 64.35 -10.83 2.86
CA LEU A 142 65.75 -11.21 2.71
C LEU A 142 66.13 -12.45 3.52
N SER A 143 65.56 -12.60 4.72
CA SER A 143 65.78 -13.75 5.61
C SER A 143 65.05 -15.01 5.14
N GLY A 144 63.88 -14.86 4.50
CA GLY A 144 63.04 -15.97 4.06
C GLY A 144 62.36 -16.73 5.21
N CYS A 145 62.09 -16.05 6.33
CA CYS A 145 61.69 -16.70 7.58
C CYS A 145 60.30 -17.36 7.56
N SER A 146 59.31 -16.83 6.83
CA SER A 146 57.95 -17.42 6.73
C SER A 146 57.11 -16.75 5.63
N TRP A 147 56.89 -17.42 4.50
CA TRP A 147 56.10 -16.86 3.39
C TRP A 147 54.61 -16.81 3.70
N GLU A 148 54.13 -17.76 4.50
CA GLU A 148 52.77 -17.79 5.03
C GLU A 148 52.47 -16.58 5.90
N HIS A 149 53.41 -16.15 6.76
CA HIS A 149 53.24 -14.94 7.56
C HIS A 149 53.17 -13.68 6.67
N ILE A 150 54.05 -13.57 5.69
CA ILE A 150 54.05 -12.46 4.72
C ILE A 150 52.72 -12.41 3.95
N LEU A 151 52.23 -13.56 3.49
CA LEU A 151 50.95 -13.66 2.79
C LEU A 151 49.79 -13.20 3.68
N GLU A 152 49.75 -13.64 4.94
CA GLU A 152 48.72 -13.25 5.91
C GLU A 152 48.71 -11.74 6.17
N ILE A 153 49.87 -11.08 6.24
CA ILE A 153 49.98 -9.62 6.39
C ILE A 153 49.31 -8.91 5.21
N PHE A 154 49.67 -9.27 3.96
CA PHE A 154 49.06 -8.66 2.78
C PHE A 154 47.54 -8.87 2.74
N CYS A 155 47.06 -10.05 3.14
CA CYS A 155 45.62 -10.32 3.23
C CYS A 155 44.91 -9.46 4.28
N LYS A 156 45.51 -9.22 5.46
CA LYS A 156 44.95 -8.39 6.53
C LYS A 156 44.85 -6.91 6.16
N ASP A 157 45.78 -6.44 5.36
CA ASP A 157 45.83 -5.04 4.92
C ASP A 157 45.09 -4.80 3.59
N GLY A 158 44.38 -5.80 3.07
CA GLY A 158 43.57 -5.71 1.85
C GLY A 158 44.38 -5.67 0.55
N GLN A 159 45.68 -5.99 0.60
CA GLN A 159 46.58 -5.98 -0.55
C GLN A 159 46.56 -7.32 -1.29
N PHE A 160 45.42 -7.66 -1.89
CA PHE A 160 45.20 -8.97 -2.49
C PHE A 160 45.98 -9.19 -3.80
N CYS A 161 46.31 -8.14 -4.53
CA CYS A 161 47.17 -8.22 -5.72
C CYS A 161 48.58 -8.67 -5.34
N GLU A 162 49.13 -8.07 -4.29
CA GLU A 162 50.44 -8.39 -3.73
C GLU A 162 50.45 -9.79 -3.11
N ALA A 163 49.41 -10.13 -2.34
CA ALA A 163 49.22 -11.49 -1.82
C ALA A 163 49.19 -12.55 -2.94
N ARG A 164 48.49 -12.26 -4.04
CA ARG A 164 48.45 -13.12 -5.23
C ARG A 164 49.82 -13.27 -5.89
N LEU A 165 50.60 -12.20 -5.99
CA LEU A 165 51.98 -12.27 -6.51
C LEU A 165 52.86 -13.16 -5.63
N ILE A 166 52.78 -13.02 -4.31
CA ILE A 166 53.51 -13.87 -3.35
C ILE A 166 53.08 -15.33 -3.49
N TRP A 167 51.78 -15.60 -3.59
CA TRP A 167 51.24 -16.93 -3.85
C TRP A 167 51.83 -17.56 -5.11
N CYS A 168 51.87 -16.82 -6.23
CA CYS A 168 52.43 -17.33 -7.47
C CYS A 168 53.94 -17.61 -7.38
N ARG A 169 54.71 -16.73 -6.72
CA ARG A 169 56.17 -16.85 -6.62
C ARG A 169 56.62 -17.94 -5.64
N TYR A 170 55.89 -18.13 -4.55
CA TYR A 170 56.24 -19.08 -3.48
C TYR A 170 55.28 -20.26 -3.39
N ARG A 171 54.65 -20.57 -4.53
CA ARG A 171 53.57 -21.56 -4.66
C ARG A 171 53.87 -22.89 -3.98
N LYS A 172 55.07 -23.45 -4.14
CA LYS A 172 55.40 -24.76 -3.56
C LYS A 172 55.27 -24.77 -2.03
N THR A 173 55.89 -23.81 -1.36
CA THR A 173 55.85 -23.67 0.11
C THR A 173 54.43 -23.36 0.59
N LEU A 174 53.75 -22.44 -0.08
CA LEU A 174 52.41 -22.00 0.32
C LEU A 174 51.32 -23.05 0.05
N GLU A 175 51.48 -23.89 -0.99
CA GLU A 175 50.60 -25.03 -1.24
C GLU A 175 50.73 -26.12 -0.16
N GLU A 176 51.92 -26.34 0.38
CA GLU A 176 52.10 -27.28 1.49
C GLU A 176 51.46 -26.73 2.77
N TRP A 177 51.71 -25.45 3.08
CA TRP A 177 51.12 -24.76 4.21
C TRP A 177 49.58 -24.74 4.17
N ILE A 178 48.96 -24.41 3.03
CA ILE A 178 47.49 -24.33 2.95
C ILE A 178 46.81 -25.70 3.11
N LYS A 179 47.53 -26.80 2.79
CA LYS A 179 47.03 -28.18 2.92
C LYS A 179 47.03 -28.64 4.37
N GLU A 180 47.80 -27.99 5.24
CA GLU A 180 47.74 -28.25 6.67
C GLU A 180 46.36 -27.90 7.22
N LYS A 181 45.86 -28.76 8.11
CA LYS A 181 44.50 -28.69 8.62
C LYS A 181 44.24 -27.36 9.33
N GLY A 182 43.21 -26.62 8.91
CA GLY A 182 42.78 -25.37 9.54
C GLY A 182 43.37 -24.10 8.93
N ASN A 183 44.42 -24.20 8.10
CA ASN A 183 45.08 -23.00 7.54
C ASN A 183 44.21 -22.31 6.48
N PHE A 184 43.49 -23.07 5.65
CA PHE A 184 42.55 -22.49 4.69
C PHE A 184 41.41 -21.74 5.40
N GLU A 185 40.82 -22.34 6.42
CA GLU A 185 39.73 -21.72 7.19
C GLU A 185 40.20 -20.44 7.90
N ARG A 186 41.42 -20.47 8.47
CA ARG A 186 42.05 -19.31 9.10
C ARG A 186 42.29 -18.19 8.08
N LEU A 187 42.92 -18.50 6.95
CA LEU A 187 43.17 -17.53 5.88
C LEU A 187 41.86 -16.91 5.36
N LEU A 188 40.86 -17.74 5.07
CA LEU A 188 39.57 -17.26 4.59
C LEU A 188 38.85 -16.40 5.63
N GLY A 189 38.97 -16.74 6.91
CA GLY A 189 38.44 -15.93 8.02
C GLY A 189 39.07 -14.53 8.09
N GLU A 190 40.39 -14.43 7.95
CA GLU A 190 41.10 -13.14 7.92
C GLU A 190 40.71 -12.30 6.69
N ILE A 191 40.62 -12.94 5.52
CA ILE A 191 40.14 -12.29 4.30
C ILE A 191 38.70 -11.78 4.51
N HIS A 192 37.83 -12.59 5.13
CA HIS A 192 36.44 -12.24 5.41
C HIS A 192 36.31 -11.00 6.31
N LEU A 193 37.10 -10.94 7.39
CA LEU A 193 37.14 -9.77 8.28
C LEU A 193 37.62 -8.52 7.53
N THR A 194 38.64 -8.67 6.70
CA THR A 194 39.24 -7.57 5.95
C THR A 194 38.27 -6.99 4.92
N VAL A 195 37.66 -7.84 4.08
CA VAL A 195 36.75 -7.37 3.02
C VAL A 195 35.44 -6.83 3.57
N ARG A 196 35.01 -7.25 4.77
CA ARG A 196 33.88 -6.61 5.46
C ARG A 196 34.18 -5.17 5.88
N GLY A 197 35.44 -4.84 6.18
CA GLY A 197 35.88 -3.48 6.45
C GLY A 197 36.19 -2.65 5.19
N MET A 198 36.53 -3.33 4.09
CA MET A 198 36.98 -2.72 2.83
C MET A 198 36.28 -3.38 1.63
N ILE A 199 35.02 -3.03 1.41
CA ILE A 199 34.17 -3.65 0.38
C ILE A 199 34.74 -3.44 -1.04
N SER A 200 35.49 -2.36 -1.28
CA SER A 200 36.15 -2.11 -2.57
C SER A 200 37.11 -3.23 -2.97
N GLU A 201 37.70 -3.93 -2.01
CA GLU A 201 38.74 -4.94 -2.24
C GLU A 201 38.16 -6.36 -2.45
N VAL A 202 36.85 -6.55 -2.31
CA VAL A 202 36.18 -7.86 -2.43
C VAL A 202 36.51 -8.56 -3.75
N ILE A 203 36.52 -7.83 -4.86
CA ILE A 203 36.76 -8.41 -6.19
C ILE A 203 38.19 -8.93 -6.32
N GLU A 204 39.17 -8.19 -5.81
CA GLU A 204 40.57 -8.64 -5.83
C GLU A 204 40.81 -9.79 -4.85
N ALA A 205 40.15 -9.80 -3.69
CA ALA A 205 40.16 -10.92 -2.75
C ALA A 205 39.61 -12.21 -3.40
N VAL A 206 38.48 -12.11 -4.10
CA VAL A 206 37.88 -13.22 -4.84
C VAL A 206 38.82 -13.74 -5.92
N ARG A 207 39.48 -12.86 -6.69
CA ARG A 207 40.47 -13.25 -7.71
C ARG A 207 41.69 -13.94 -7.11
N PHE A 208 42.13 -13.51 -5.93
CA PHE A 208 43.18 -14.21 -5.19
C PHE A 208 42.72 -15.60 -4.77
N LEU A 209 41.51 -15.71 -4.22
CA LEU A 209 40.93 -17.00 -3.80
C LEU A 209 40.72 -17.96 -4.97
N GLU A 210 40.48 -17.49 -6.19
CA GLU A 210 40.43 -18.34 -7.39
C GLU A 210 41.73 -19.12 -7.66
N ASP A 211 42.87 -18.63 -7.18
CA ASP A 211 44.16 -19.33 -7.28
C ASP A 211 44.44 -20.27 -6.09
N VAL A 212 43.83 -20.00 -4.92
CA VAL A 212 44.02 -20.75 -3.67
C VAL A 212 43.03 -21.91 -3.52
N ILE A 213 41.75 -21.66 -3.79
CA ILE A 213 40.65 -22.64 -3.67
C ILE A 213 40.94 -23.93 -4.46
N PRO A 214 41.46 -23.92 -5.71
CA PRO A 214 41.79 -25.14 -6.44
C PRO A 214 42.70 -26.10 -5.67
N ILE A 215 43.59 -25.58 -4.82
CA ILE A 215 44.51 -26.40 -4.02
C ILE A 215 43.81 -26.90 -2.76
N ALA A 216 43.09 -26.02 -2.05
CA ALA A 216 42.37 -26.36 -0.84
C ALA A 216 41.25 -27.38 -1.09
N ILE A 217 40.50 -27.24 -2.18
CA ILE A 217 39.36 -28.11 -2.50
C ILE A 217 39.78 -29.53 -2.88
N LEU A 218 40.99 -29.71 -3.42
CA LEU A 218 41.50 -31.05 -3.72
C LEU A 218 42.10 -31.74 -2.50
N ASN A 219 42.46 -30.97 -1.47
CA ASN A 219 42.98 -31.49 -0.20
C ASN A 219 41.86 -31.87 0.77
N ASP A 220 40.90 -30.96 1.01
CA ASP A 220 39.70 -31.22 1.80
C ASP A 220 38.48 -30.58 1.11
N PRO A 221 37.84 -31.32 0.18
CA PRO A 221 36.72 -30.79 -0.60
C PRO A 221 35.56 -30.31 0.27
N ARG A 222 35.27 -31.03 1.36
CA ARG A 222 34.11 -30.77 2.20
C ARG A 222 34.28 -29.48 2.99
N THR A 223 35.40 -29.35 3.71
CA THR A 223 35.66 -28.18 4.55
C THR A 223 35.87 -26.94 3.69
N CYS A 224 36.65 -27.05 2.59
CA CYS A 224 36.86 -25.95 1.66
C CYS A 224 35.54 -25.43 1.09
N CYS A 225 34.66 -26.32 0.62
CA CYS A 225 33.35 -25.95 0.08
C CYS A 225 32.45 -25.27 1.11
N LEU A 226 32.41 -25.75 2.35
CA LEU A 226 31.60 -25.13 3.42
C LEU A 226 32.07 -23.71 3.72
N CYS A 227 33.38 -23.52 3.87
CA CYS A 227 33.98 -22.22 4.14
C CYS A 227 33.77 -21.26 2.96
N CYS A 228 34.01 -21.70 1.72
CA CYS A 228 33.79 -20.89 0.52
C CYS A 228 32.32 -20.51 0.37
N LYS A 229 31.39 -21.45 0.56
CA LYS A 229 29.95 -21.15 0.50
C LYS A 229 29.59 -20.04 1.48
N ALA A 230 29.95 -20.21 2.76
CA ALA A 230 29.61 -19.25 3.80
C ALA A 230 30.19 -17.85 3.49
N PHE A 231 31.46 -17.79 3.09
CA PHE A 231 32.13 -16.55 2.70
C PHE A 231 31.46 -15.88 1.49
N LEU A 232 31.31 -16.60 0.38
CA LEU A 232 30.79 -16.04 -0.88
C LEU A 232 29.35 -15.57 -0.74
N MET A 233 28.51 -16.32 -0.02
CA MET A 233 27.12 -15.94 0.22
C MET A 233 27.00 -14.70 1.10
N ASP A 234 27.80 -14.63 2.17
CA ASP A 234 27.79 -13.47 3.07
C ASP A 234 28.25 -12.20 2.34
N VAL A 235 29.40 -12.27 1.68
CA VAL A 235 29.99 -11.11 0.98
C VAL A 235 29.12 -10.67 -0.20
N ALA A 236 28.56 -11.60 -0.98
CA ALA A 236 27.67 -11.24 -2.09
C ALA A 236 26.39 -10.51 -1.61
N ARG A 237 25.86 -10.88 -0.44
CA ARG A 237 24.69 -10.19 0.17
C ARG A 237 25.05 -8.82 0.73
N VAL A 238 26.22 -8.67 1.35
CA VAL A 238 26.71 -7.36 1.84
C VAL A 238 26.91 -6.39 0.67
N VAL A 239 27.46 -6.87 -0.44
CA VAL A 239 27.69 -6.06 -1.64
C VAL A 239 26.38 -5.62 -2.31
N GLU A 240 25.31 -6.42 -2.22
CA GLU A 240 23.96 -6.00 -2.64
C GLU A 240 23.46 -4.80 -1.81
N THR A 241 23.67 -4.82 -0.49
CA THR A 241 23.19 -3.75 0.40
C THR A 241 23.99 -2.46 0.28
N GLU A 242 25.29 -2.57 0.04
CA GLU A 242 26.22 -1.43 0.02
C GLU A 242 26.29 -0.76 -1.37
N HIS A 243 26.13 -1.55 -2.43
CA HIS A 243 26.15 -1.10 -3.83
C HIS A 243 24.92 -1.60 -4.62
N PRO A 244 23.69 -1.17 -4.26
CA PRO A 244 22.46 -1.61 -4.91
C PRO A 244 22.37 -1.22 -6.39
N GLU A 245 23.09 -0.18 -6.83
CA GLU A 245 23.16 0.26 -8.23
C GLU A 245 23.88 -0.75 -9.14
N CYS A 246 24.88 -1.44 -8.60
CA CYS A 246 25.69 -2.45 -9.28
C CYS A 246 25.10 -3.86 -9.18
N PHE A 247 23.98 -4.01 -8.46
CA PHE A 247 23.28 -5.28 -8.31
C PHE A 247 22.40 -5.59 -9.53
N PRO A 248 22.37 -6.84 -10.03
CA PRO A 248 22.92 -8.07 -9.45
C PRO A 248 24.32 -8.47 -9.92
N GLU A 249 24.96 -7.71 -10.81
CA GLU A 249 26.22 -8.08 -11.45
C GLU A 249 27.36 -8.28 -10.43
N ASN A 250 27.47 -7.38 -9.46
CA ASN A 250 28.48 -7.45 -8.39
C ASN A 250 28.35 -8.72 -7.54
N SER A 251 27.14 -9.02 -7.04
CA SER A 251 26.86 -10.24 -6.27
C SER A 251 27.01 -11.50 -7.11
N PHE A 252 26.63 -11.46 -8.40
CA PHE A 252 26.79 -12.58 -9.32
C PHE A 252 28.26 -12.92 -9.54
N GLN A 253 29.10 -11.90 -9.77
CA GLN A 253 30.54 -12.09 -9.95
C GLN A 253 31.18 -12.76 -8.72
N ILE A 254 30.78 -12.37 -7.51
CA ILE A 254 31.26 -12.97 -6.26
C ILE A 254 30.73 -14.40 -6.11
N ALA A 255 29.42 -14.61 -6.18
CA ALA A 255 28.80 -15.91 -5.93
C ALA A 255 29.24 -16.99 -6.94
N SER A 256 29.50 -16.63 -8.20
CA SER A 256 29.93 -17.55 -9.26
C SER A 256 31.42 -17.94 -9.20
N THR A 257 32.15 -17.53 -8.16
CA THR A 257 33.57 -17.89 -7.97
C THR A 257 33.80 -19.40 -7.99
N MET A 258 32.96 -20.16 -7.29
CA MET A 258 33.07 -21.63 -7.27
C MET A 258 32.84 -22.23 -8.66
N GLU A 259 31.88 -21.71 -9.46
CA GLU A 259 31.68 -22.18 -10.84
C GLU A 259 32.94 -21.94 -11.69
N ARG A 260 33.58 -20.77 -11.57
CA ARG A 260 34.82 -20.44 -12.29
C ARG A 260 35.98 -21.34 -11.86
N VAL A 261 36.14 -21.59 -10.56
CA VAL A 261 37.16 -22.51 -10.02
C VAL A 261 36.94 -23.92 -10.53
N ILE A 262 35.71 -24.43 -10.50
CA ILE A 262 35.34 -25.76 -10.99
C ILE A 262 35.67 -25.87 -12.48
N GLN A 263 35.27 -24.88 -13.29
CA GLN A 263 35.56 -24.87 -14.72
C GLN A 263 37.07 -24.85 -14.99
N ASN A 264 37.84 -24.09 -14.21
CA ASN A 264 39.30 -24.04 -14.34
C ASN A 264 39.94 -25.38 -13.97
N LEU A 265 39.50 -26.03 -12.89
CA LEU A 265 39.95 -27.36 -12.49
C LEU A 265 39.70 -28.40 -13.58
N LEU A 266 38.50 -28.39 -14.19
CA LEU A 266 38.17 -29.27 -15.30
C LEU A 266 39.08 -29.02 -16.51
N ASN A 267 39.29 -27.76 -16.88
CA ASN A 267 40.11 -27.39 -18.03
C ASN A 267 41.61 -27.72 -17.84
N CYS A 268 42.13 -27.63 -16.61
CA CYS A 268 43.54 -27.89 -16.30
C CYS A 268 43.85 -29.37 -16.01
N SER A 269 42.84 -30.24 -15.93
CA SER A 269 43.00 -31.65 -15.58
C SER A 269 43.28 -32.51 -16.82
N ILE A 270 44.54 -32.55 -17.24
CA ILE A 270 44.97 -33.24 -18.47
C ILE A 270 45.28 -34.72 -18.23
N THR A 271 45.88 -35.06 -17.08
CA THR A 271 46.32 -36.44 -16.79
C THR A 271 45.19 -37.26 -16.15
N PRO A 272 45.10 -38.59 -16.41
CA PRO A 272 44.08 -39.45 -15.80
C PRO A 272 44.05 -39.42 -14.27
N CYS A 273 45.22 -39.40 -13.61
CA CYS A 273 45.30 -39.30 -12.15
C CYS A 273 44.64 -38.01 -11.64
N ARG A 274 44.99 -36.87 -12.25
CA ARG A 274 44.41 -35.57 -11.88
C ARG A 274 42.91 -35.48 -12.17
N GLN A 275 42.45 -36.07 -13.26
CA GLN A 275 41.02 -36.16 -13.58
C GLN A 275 40.25 -36.96 -12.53
N ALA A 276 40.81 -38.07 -12.05
CA ALA A 276 40.21 -38.87 -10.99
C ALA A 276 40.13 -38.09 -9.65
N GLU A 277 41.20 -37.37 -9.28
CA GLU A 277 41.22 -36.50 -8.09
C GLU A 277 40.14 -35.42 -8.16
N VAL A 278 40.06 -34.71 -9.29
CA VAL A 278 39.05 -33.65 -9.49
C VAL A 278 37.65 -34.25 -9.50
N ALA A 279 37.41 -35.36 -10.20
CA ALA A 279 36.11 -36.02 -10.22
C ALA A 279 35.65 -36.43 -8.81
N TYR A 280 36.57 -36.95 -7.99
CA TYR A 280 36.29 -37.27 -6.59
C TYR A 280 35.87 -36.01 -5.81
N ALA A 281 36.69 -34.94 -5.83
CA ALA A 281 36.39 -33.70 -5.11
C ALA A 281 35.05 -33.09 -5.54
N LEU A 282 34.79 -33.02 -6.85
CA LEU A 282 33.54 -32.49 -7.42
C LEU A 282 32.31 -33.34 -7.06
N SER A 283 32.48 -34.65 -6.91
CA SER A 283 31.41 -35.55 -6.46
C SER A 283 31.09 -35.35 -4.98
N VAL A 284 32.11 -35.16 -4.13
CA VAL A 284 31.95 -34.93 -2.68
C VAL A 284 31.19 -33.65 -2.40
N ILE A 285 31.49 -32.57 -3.15
CA ILE A 285 30.82 -31.28 -2.94
C ILE A 285 29.45 -31.18 -3.59
N GLY A 286 29.05 -32.15 -4.41
CA GLY A 286 27.82 -32.10 -5.19
C GLY A 286 27.78 -30.87 -6.11
N CYS A 287 28.82 -30.67 -6.92
CA CYS A 287 29.08 -29.41 -7.65
C CYS A 287 27.90 -28.88 -8.49
N TYR A 288 27.03 -29.75 -9.00
CA TYR A 288 25.85 -29.38 -9.79
C TYR A 288 24.52 -29.57 -9.06
N SER A 289 24.55 -29.90 -7.76
CA SER A 289 23.30 -30.07 -7.00
C SER A 289 22.57 -28.74 -6.82
N GLU A 290 21.24 -28.78 -6.88
CA GLU A 290 20.36 -27.67 -6.51
C GLU A 290 19.61 -27.98 -5.19
N ASP A 291 19.90 -29.10 -4.51
CA ASP A 291 19.29 -29.43 -3.21
C ASP A 291 19.91 -28.56 -2.10
N PRO A 292 19.12 -27.73 -1.38
CA PRO A 292 19.64 -26.87 -0.33
C PRO A 292 20.38 -27.61 0.80
N ASN A 293 20.15 -28.92 0.97
CA ASN A 293 20.82 -29.73 1.97
C ASN A 293 22.23 -30.18 1.55
N ASP A 294 22.54 -30.10 0.26
CA ASP A 294 23.87 -30.40 -0.27
C ASP A 294 24.84 -29.24 -0.03
N LEU A 295 26.14 -29.56 -0.09
CA LEU A 295 27.20 -28.60 0.23
C LEU A 295 27.16 -27.35 -0.68
N MET A 296 26.95 -27.54 -1.99
CA MET A 296 26.86 -26.47 -2.99
C MET A 296 25.44 -26.00 -3.31
N GLY A 297 24.39 -26.72 -2.90
CA GLY A 297 23.06 -26.51 -3.47
C GLY A 297 22.46 -25.13 -3.26
N GLU A 298 22.57 -24.58 -2.05
CA GLU A 298 22.13 -23.21 -1.75
C GLU A 298 22.87 -22.17 -2.60
N LEU A 299 24.20 -22.31 -2.75
CA LEU A 299 25.01 -21.40 -3.55
C LEU A 299 24.66 -21.51 -5.04
N ASN A 300 24.46 -22.72 -5.56
CA ASN A 300 24.07 -22.94 -6.95
C ASN A 300 22.70 -22.31 -7.28
N VAL A 301 21.71 -22.46 -6.39
CA VAL A 301 20.41 -21.79 -6.52
C VAL A 301 20.57 -20.27 -6.48
N TYR A 302 21.42 -19.75 -5.58
CA TYR A 302 21.71 -18.32 -5.49
C TYR A 302 22.33 -17.78 -6.78
N VAL A 303 23.35 -18.46 -7.33
CA VAL A 303 24.02 -18.08 -8.59
C VAL A 303 23.05 -18.15 -9.78
N LYS A 304 22.23 -19.19 -9.87
CA LYS A 304 21.20 -19.35 -10.91
C LYS A 304 20.17 -18.21 -10.87
N ASN A 305 19.73 -17.83 -9.67
CA ASN A 305 18.81 -16.72 -9.48
C ASN A 305 19.47 -15.39 -9.87
N LEU A 306 20.69 -15.12 -9.41
CA LEU A 306 21.43 -13.90 -9.77
C LEU A 306 21.66 -13.78 -11.28
N ARG A 307 22.00 -14.89 -11.97
CA ARG A 307 22.10 -14.92 -13.44
C ARG A 307 20.78 -14.58 -14.12
N SER A 308 19.67 -15.06 -13.58
CA SER A 308 18.33 -14.72 -14.08
C SER A 308 18.02 -13.24 -13.86
N MET A 309 18.41 -12.68 -12.71
CA MET A 309 18.24 -11.27 -12.38
C MET A 309 19.12 -10.35 -13.24
N GLU A 310 20.35 -10.74 -13.54
CA GLU A 310 21.25 -10.00 -14.46
C GLU A 310 20.59 -9.87 -15.84
N ARG A 311 19.95 -10.94 -16.32
CA ARG A 311 19.16 -10.89 -17.54
C ARG A 311 17.93 -10.00 -17.42
N LEU A 312 17.23 -10.01 -16.28
CA LEU A 312 16.11 -9.10 -16.01
C LEU A 312 16.53 -7.62 -16.06
N LYS A 313 17.71 -7.27 -15.51
CA LYS A 313 18.24 -5.91 -15.55
C LYS A 313 18.73 -5.52 -16.94
N SER A 314 19.52 -6.37 -17.60
CA SER A 314 20.14 -6.03 -18.89
C SER A 314 19.16 -6.02 -20.06
N VAL A 315 18.27 -7.02 -20.17
CA VAL A 315 17.34 -7.16 -21.29
C VAL A 315 16.04 -6.40 -21.04
N TYR A 316 15.50 -6.52 -19.82
CA TYR A 316 14.17 -6.00 -19.50
C TYR A 316 14.19 -4.71 -18.67
N GLN A 317 15.39 -4.23 -18.30
CA GLN A 317 15.56 -3.06 -17.42
C GLN A 317 14.70 -3.14 -16.15
N CYS A 318 14.57 -4.35 -15.61
CA CYS A 318 13.80 -4.66 -14.41
C CYS A 318 14.76 -4.91 -13.26
N THR A 319 14.87 -3.94 -12.36
CA THR A 319 15.73 -3.99 -11.16
C THR A 319 14.91 -4.31 -9.93
N MET A 320 15.39 -5.22 -9.09
CA MET A 320 14.80 -5.56 -7.79
C MET A 320 15.87 -6.16 -6.88
N SER A 321 15.62 -6.20 -5.56
CA SER A 321 16.50 -6.91 -4.61
C SER A 321 16.33 -8.43 -4.73
N TYR A 322 17.29 -9.18 -4.20
CA TYR A 322 17.23 -10.64 -4.17
C TYR A 322 16.01 -11.15 -3.40
N ASN A 323 15.73 -10.56 -2.23
CA ASN A 323 14.57 -10.92 -1.41
C ASN A 323 13.25 -10.73 -2.18
N THR A 324 13.09 -9.59 -2.87
CA THR A 324 11.89 -9.35 -3.69
C THR A 324 11.77 -10.39 -4.79
N TYR A 325 12.87 -10.73 -5.47
CA TYR A 325 12.89 -11.75 -6.53
C TYR A 325 12.43 -13.12 -6.03
N GLN A 326 12.86 -13.56 -4.85
CA GLN A 326 12.45 -14.86 -4.28
C GLN A 326 10.95 -14.96 -4.02
N GLU A 327 10.30 -13.84 -3.68
CA GLU A 327 8.85 -13.78 -3.45
C GLU A 327 8.05 -13.66 -4.76
N GLN A 328 8.72 -13.37 -5.88
CA GLN A 328 8.05 -13.19 -7.15
C GLN A 328 7.81 -14.50 -7.88
N THR A 329 6.69 -14.53 -8.61
CA THR A 329 6.43 -15.50 -9.66
C THR A 329 6.79 -14.89 -11.01
N VAL A 330 6.93 -15.73 -12.03
CA VAL A 330 7.12 -15.29 -13.43
C VAL A 330 6.06 -14.24 -13.84
N GLU A 331 4.80 -14.44 -13.42
CA GLU A 331 3.70 -13.52 -13.70
C GLU A 331 3.80 -12.20 -12.90
N SER A 332 4.21 -12.24 -11.63
CA SER A 332 4.34 -11.02 -10.82
C SER A 332 5.57 -10.18 -11.16
N ILE A 333 6.67 -10.77 -11.66
CA ILE A 333 7.78 -10.04 -12.27
C ILE A 333 7.27 -9.21 -13.47
N CYS A 334 6.40 -9.80 -14.30
CA CYS A 334 5.79 -9.06 -15.39
C CYS A 334 4.98 -7.86 -14.89
N TYR A 335 4.30 -7.97 -13.75
CA TYR A 335 3.58 -6.84 -13.14
C TYR A 335 4.54 -5.74 -12.68
N LEU A 336 5.71 -6.07 -12.13
CA LEU A 336 6.74 -5.09 -11.79
C LEU A 336 7.25 -4.34 -13.02
N MET A 337 7.44 -5.04 -14.15
CA MET A 337 7.78 -4.41 -15.43
C MET A 337 6.70 -3.43 -15.89
N LEU A 338 5.42 -3.77 -15.71
CA LEU A 338 4.31 -2.88 -16.01
C LEU A 338 4.28 -1.68 -15.05
N GLU A 339 4.57 -1.87 -13.75
CA GLU A 339 4.55 -0.83 -12.70
C GLU A 339 5.69 0.19 -12.79
N ARG A 340 6.80 -0.18 -13.44
CA ARG A 340 8.00 0.67 -13.61
C ARG A 340 7.69 2.08 -14.15
N VAL A 341 6.74 2.17 -15.07
CA VAL A 341 6.41 3.44 -15.74
C VAL A 341 5.34 4.20 -14.95
N LYS A 342 5.67 5.41 -14.48
CA LYS A 342 4.69 6.28 -13.79
C LYS A 342 3.79 7.07 -14.76
N SER A 343 4.27 7.39 -15.96
CA SER A 343 3.54 8.17 -16.97
C SER A 343 2.63 7.30 -17.83
N VAL A 344 1.34 7.64 -17.92
CA VAL A 344 0.34 6.90 -18.71
C VAL A 344 0.74 6.80 -20.19
N GLN A 345 1.37 7.85 -20.74
CA GLN A 345 1.75 7.91 -22.16
C GLN A 345 2.84 6.90 -22.55
N LEU A 346 3.69 6.50 -21.58
CA LEU A 346 4.81 5.59 -21.81
C LEU A 346 4.44 4.13 -21.58
N ILE A 347 3.24 3.84 -21.06
CA ILE A 347 2.79 2.47 -20.73
C ILE A 347 2.81 1.59 -21.96
N LYS A 348 2.28 2.07 -23.09
CA LYS A 348 2.20 1.28 -24.32
C LYS A 348 3.59 0.91 -24.85
N SER A 349 4.52 1.89 -24.95
CA SER A 349 5.92 1.63 -25.34
C SER A 349 6.56 0.59 -24.42
N ASN A 350 6.35 0.72 -23.11
CA ASN A 350 6.91 -0.21 -22.14
C ASN A 350 6.33 -1.63 -22.24
N ILE A 351 5.05 -1.76 -22.56
CA ILE A 351 4.43 -3.07 -22.84
C ILE A 351 5.07 -3.70 -24.08
N ASP A 352 5.20 -2.93 -25.16
CA ASP A 352 5.68 -3.43 -26.44
C ASP A 352 7.19 -3.76 -26.40
N GLU A 353 8.00 -2.93 -25.73
CA GLU A 353 9.47 -3.08 -25.67
C GLU A 353 9.95 -4.08 -24.61
N TYR A 354 9.27 -4.19 -23.46
CA TYR A 354 9.77 -4.96 -22.32
C TYR A 354 8.82 -6.06 -21.86
N ALA A 355 7.55 -5.74 -21.60
CA ALA A 355 6.63 -6.71 -21.02
C ALA A 355 6.25 -7.84 -22.01
N ARG A 356 5.98 -7.51 -23.28
CA ARG A 356 5.59 -8.49 -24.30
C ARG A 356 6.75 -9.44 -24.67
N PRO A 357 8.00 -8.97 -24.88
CA PRO A 357 9.13 -9.88 -25.05
C PRO A 357 9.32 -10.82 -23.86
N TYR A 358 9.16 -10.33 -22.63
CA TYR A 358 9.21 -11.17 -21.43
C TYR A 358 8.09 -12.22 -21.40
N MET A 359 6.84 -11.82 -21.66
CA MET A 359 5.70 -12.74 -21.74
C MET A 359 5.95 -13.84 -22.79
N ASN A 360 6.51 -13.49 -23.95
CA ASN A 360 6.81 -14.44 -25.00
C ASN A 360 7.91 -15.44 -24.59
N GLU A 361 9.00 -14.96 -23.97
CA GLU A 361 10.10 -15.82 -23.50
C GLU A 361 9.60 -16.83 -22.46
N PHE A 362 8.77 -16.37 -21.52
CA PHE A 362 8.28 -17.18 -20.40
C PHE A 362 6.93 -17.86 -20.66
N LYS A 363 6.44 -17.82 -21.91
CA LYS A 363 5.18 -18.47 -22.36
C LYS A 363 3.94 -18.03 -21.56
N LEU A 364 3.87 -16.76 -21.18
CA LEU A 364 2.68 -16.14 -20.61
C LEU A 364 1.73 -15.69 -21.74
N ASP A 365 0.42 -15.82 -21.52
CA ASP A 365 -0.59 -15.29 -22.44
C ASP A 365 -0.69 -13.77 -22.27
N PRO A 366 -0.34 -12.95 -23.30
CA PRO A 366 -0.24 -11.51 -23.12
C PRO A 366 -1.55 -10.87 -22.67
N ASP A 367 -2.66 -11.20 -23.32
CA ASP A 367 -3.97 -10.59 -23.04
C ASP A 367 -4.47 -10.95 -21.63
N ARG A 368 -4.31 -12.21 -21.22
CA ARG A 368 -4.72 -12.69 -19.91
C ARG A 368 -3.83 -12.15 -18.79
N THR A 369 -2.53 -12.02 -19.02
CA THR A 369 -1.60 -11.43 -18.03
C THR A 369 -1.87 -9.94 -17.85
N LEU A 370 -2.07 -9.18 -18.94
CA LEU A 370 -2.47 -7.77 -18.86
C LEU A 370 -3.82 -7.58 -18.16
N TYR A 371 -4.80 -8.45 -18.44
CA TYR A 371 -6.10 -8.42 -17.75
C TYR A 371 -5.96 -8.70 -16.24
N LYS A 372 -5.22 -9.74 -15.84
CA LYS A 372 -5.00 -10.05 -14.42
C LYS A 372 -4.27 -8.93 -13.68
N TYR A 373 -3.33 -8.25 -14.35
CA TYR A 373 -2.69 -7.05 -13.82
C TYR A 373 -3.70 -5.95 -13.52
N ILE A 374 -4.58 -5.64 -14.48
CA ILE A 374 -5.67 -4.66 -14.30
C ILE A 374 -6.55 -5.07 -13.12
N LEU A 375 -6.92 -6.35 -13.01
CA LEU A 375 -7.73 -6.85 -11.91
C LEU A 375 -7.05 -6.69 -10.54
N LYS A 376 -5.72 -6.93 -10.46
CA LYS A 376 -4.92 -6.71 -9.24
C LYS A 376 -4.95 -5.24 -8.80
N ILE A 377 -4.74 -4.30 -9.74
CA ILE A 377 -4.79 -2.86 -9.44
C ILE A 377 -6.20 -2.42 -9.07
N ALA A 378 -7.20 -2.82 -9.85
CA ALA A 378 -8.59 -2.43 -9.59
C ALA A 378 -9.06 -2.93 -8.22
N THR A 379 -8.65 -4.14 -7.81
CA THR A 379 -9.02 -4.72 -6.51
C THR A 379 -8.32 -4.02 -5.34
N SER A 380 -7.03 -3.70 -5.46
CA SER A 380 -6.30 -2.96 -4.43
C SER A 380 -6.72 -1.49 -4.32
N SER A 381 -7.25 -0.91 -5.40
CA SER A 381 -7.65 0.50 -5.48
C SER A 381 -9.16 0.72 -5.33
N ALA A 382 -9.91 -0.31 -4.93
CA ALA A 382 -11.37 -0.26 -4.84
C ALA A 382 -11.83 0.84 -3.87
N GLY A 383 -12.62 1.80 -4.37
CA GLY A 383 -13.16 2.90 -3.57
C GLY A 383 -12.15 4.01 -3.20
N VAL A 384 -10.91 3.94 -3.69
CA VAL A 384 -9.93 5.02 -3.50
C VAL A 384 -10.26 6.18 -4.43
N VAL A 385 -10.60 7.34 -3.86
CA VAL A 385 -10.79 8.60 -4.58
C VAL A 385 -9.47 9.36 -4.56
N SER A 386 -8.59 9.10 -5.53
CA SER A 386 -7.31 9.81 -5.66
C SER A 386 -7.42 10.88 -6.75
N SER A 387 -7.20 12.14 -6.37
CA SER A 387 -7.18 13.28 -7.29
C SER A 387 -5.85 13.46 -8.03
N SER A 388 -4.78 12.81 -7.58
CA SER A 388 -3.42 13.07 -8.04
C SER A 388 -2.87 12.02 -9.03
N ASN A 389 -3.45 10.82 -9.08
CA ASN A 389 -3.12 9.81 -10.09
C ASN A 389 -4.25 8.76 -10.11
N PRO A 390 -5.22 8.88 -11.04
CA PRO A 390 -6.38 8.01 -11.03
C PRO A 390 -5.94 6.67 -11.65
N TRP A 391 -5.92 5.63 -10.82
CA TRP A 391 -5.45 4.29 -11.17
C TRP A 391 -6.20 3.68 -12.37
N ASP A 392 -7.40 4.19 -12.65
CA ASP A 392 -8.21 3.84 -13.81
C ASP A 392 -7.51 4.24 -15.12
N GLU A 393 -6.89 5.42 -15.23
CA GLU A 393 -6.18 5.86 -16.45
C GLU A 393 -5.02 4.91 -16.81
N ARG A 394 -4.29 4.41 -15.81
CA ARG A 394 -3.28 3.38 -16.00
C ARG A 394 -3.90 2.09 -16.53
N CYS A 395 -4.96 1.61 -15.88
CA CYS A 395 -5.65 0.39 -16.29
C CYS A 395 -6.22 0.51 -17.70
N LEU A 396 -6.71 1.69 -18.09
CA LEU A 396 -7.21 1.97 -19.44
C LEU A 396 -6.09 1.88 -20.49
N ALA A 397 -4.94 2.51 -20.24
CA ALA A 397 -3.79 2.43 -21.16
C ALA A 397 -3.27 0.99 -21.32
N VAL A 398 -3.32 0.18 -20.26
CA VAL A 398 -3.01 -1.25 -20.35
C VAL A 398 -4.10 -2.01 -21.11
N ALA A 399 -5.38 -1.71 -20.88
CA ALA A 399 -6.50 -2.36 -21.55
C ALA A 399 -6.46 -2.16 -23.07
N GLU A 400 -6.04 -0.99 -23.55
CA GLU A 400 -5.84 -0.72 -24.97
C GLU A 400 -4.83 -1.66 -25.64
N SER A 401 -3.90 -2.22 -24.87
CA SER A 401 -2.87 -3.15 -25.35
C SER A 401 -3.33 -4.63 -25.37
N ILE A 402 -4.53 -4.92 -24.86
CA ILE A 402 -5.15 -6.26 -24.90
C ILE A 402 -5.79 -6.47 -26.27
N SER A 403 -5.39 -7.49 -27.04
CA SER A 403 -5.89 -7.72 -28.40
C SER A 403 -7.28 -8.35 -28.43
N ASN A 404 -7.55 -9.27 -27.51
CA ASN A 404 -8.84 -9.94 -27.36
C ASN A 404 -9.91 -8.98 -26.85
N LEU A 405 -10.88 -8.67 -27.72
CA LEU A 405 -11.95 -7.72 -27.44
C LEU A 405 -12.79 -8.07 -26.21
N ASN A 406 -13.08 -9.36 -25.99
CA ASN A 406 -13.86 -9.80 -24.83
C ASN A 406 -13.07 -9.59 -23.53
N LEU A 407 -11.78 -9.95 -23.48
CA LEU A 407 -10.93 -9.70 -22.31
C LEU A 407 -10.73 -8.21 -22.04
N ARG A 408 -10.61 -7.40 -23.11
CA ARG A 408 -10.58 -5.94 -23.00
C ARG A 408 -11.86 -5.40 -22.39
N CYS A 409 -13.03 -5.90 -22.81
CA CYS A 409 -14.31 -5.53 -22.22
C CYS A 409 -14.42 -5.96 -20.75
N GLU A 410 -13.99 -7.17 -20.40
CA GLU A 410 -13.96 -7.61 -19.00
C GLU A 410 -13.05 -6.72 -18.14
N ALA A 411 -11.87 -6.34 -18.66
CA ALA A 411 -10.97 -5.40 -17.99
C ALA A 411 -11.68 -4.06 -17.69
N LEU A 412 -12.38 -3.50 -18.68
CA LEU A 412 -13.15 -2.27 -18.52
C LEU A 412 -14.29 -2.43 -17.51
N ILE A 413 -15.01 -3.56 -17.52
CA ILE A 413 -16.04 -3.87 -16.53
C ILE A 413 -15.46 -3.86 -15.11
N ASP A 414 -14.30 -4.49 -14.91
CA ASP A 414 -13.67 -4.59 -13.58
C ASP A 414 -13.15 -3.23 -13.06
N VAL A 415 -12.63 -2.39 -13.95
CA VAL A 415 -12.25 -1.00 -13.65
C VAL A 415 -13.51 -0.20 -13.31
N ALA A 416 -14.52 -0.22 -14.18
CA ALA A 416 -15.77 0.53 -14.04
C ALA A 416 -16.52 0.19 -12.74
N LYS A 417 -16.56 -1.09 -12.37
CA LYS A 417 -17.21 -1.58 -11.14
C LYS A 417 -16.56 -1.05 -9.85
N ARG A 418 -15.23 -0.82 -9.87
CA ARG A 418 -14.45 -0.46 -8.67
C ARG A 418 -14.06 1.02 -8.62
N ALA A 419 -14.17 1.72 -9.74
CA ALA A 419 -14.03 3.16 -9.82
C ALA A 419 -15.17 3.86 -9.07
N HIS A 420 -14.84 4.94 -8.36
CA HIS A 420 -15.83 5.74 -7.65
C HIS A 420 -16.58 6.65 -8.64
N PRO A 421 -17.92 6.62 -8.70
CA PRO A 421 -18.69 7.58 -9.50
C PRO A 421 -18.65 8.99 -8.88
N PRO A 422 -18.62 10.08 -9.69
CA PRO A 422 -18.65 10.08 -11.16
C PRO A 422 -17.30 9.63 -11.76
N TRP A 423 -17.38 8.84 -12.82
CA TRP A 423 -16.20 8.35 -13.53
C TRP A 423 -15.40 9.49 -14.17
N THR A 424 -14.10 9.26 -14.37
CA THR A 424 -13.25 10.15 -15.15
C THR A 424 -13.76 10.25 -16.60
N LYS A 425 -13.41 11.36 -17.28
CA LYS A 425 -13.76 11.54 -18.70
C LYS A 425 -13.15 10.45 -19.58
N HIS A 426 -11.94 9.99 -19.24
CA HIS A 426 -11.25 8.91 -19.92
C HIS A 426 -12.00 7.59 -19.79
N LEU A 427 -12.37 7.19 -18.57
CA LEU A 427 -13.13 5.96 -18.34
C LEU A 427 -14.50 5.99 -19.03
N SER A 428 -15.22 7.11 -18.91
CA SER A 428 -16.52 7.28 -19.58
C SER A 428 -16.39 7.14 -21.10
N SER A 429 -15.37 7.77 -21.69
CA SER A 429 -15.12 7.71 -23.14
C SER A 429 -14.75 6.29 -23.58
N ALA A 430 -13.86 5.61 -22.85
CA ALA A 430 -13.43 4.25 -23.15
C ALA A 430 -14.60 3.25 -23.13
N VAL A 431 -15.46 3.34 -22.11
CA VAL A 431 -16.66 2.50 -21.99
C VAL A 431 -17.65 2.77 -23.12
N HIS A 432 -17.88 4.03 -23.49
CA HIS A 432 -18.77 4.37 -24.60
C HIS A 432 -18.23 3.92 -25.96
N VAL A 433 -16.91 4.00 -26.18
CA VAL A 433 -16.28 3.47 -27.39
C VAL A 433 -16.46 1.95 -27.46
N MET A 434 -16.22 1.24 -26.36
CA MET A 434 -16.39 -0.22 -26.28
C MET A 434 -17.83 -0.66 -26.56
N LEU A 435 -18.83 0.05 -26.02
CA LEU A 435 -20.25 -0.25 -26.26
C LEU A 435 -20.70 -0.03 -27.72
N ARG A 436 -19.96 0.77 -28.50
CA ARG A 436 -20.24 1.03 -29.91
C ARG A 436 -19.50 0.07 -30.85
N ASP A 437 -18.63 -0.78 -30.31
CA ASP A 437 -17.85 -1.73 -31.11
C ASP A 437 -18.77 -2.86 -31.62
N PRO A 438 -18.94 -3.02 -32.95
CA PRO A 438 -19.81 -4.04 -33.51
C PRO A 438 -19.29 -5.48 -33.30
N GLY A 439 -18.01 -5.65 -32.93
CA GLY A 439 -17.41 -6.96 -32.67
C GLY A 439 -17.68 -7.51 -31.27
N LEU A 440 -18.31 -6.74 -30.38
CA LEU A 440 -18.50 -7.12 -28.98
C LEU A 440 -19.64 -8.12 -28.80
N ASP A 441 -19.39 -9.18 -28.04
CA ASP A 441 -20.43 -10.16 -27.69
C ASP A 441 -21.59 -9.49 -26.94
N PHE A 442 -22.83 -9.87 -27.29
CA PHE A 442 -24.05 -9.34 -26.68
C PHE A 442 -24.05 -9.49 -25.15
N LYS A 443 -23.52 -10.60 -24.63
CA LYS A 443 -23.42 -10.82 -23.17
C LYS A 443 -22.44 -9.84 -22.51
N ALA A 444 -21.30 -9.58 -23.14
CA ALA A 444 -20.31 -8.61 -22.64
C ALA A 444 -20.86 -7.18 -22.71
N ALA A 445 -21.48 -6.81 -23.84
CA ALA A 445 -22.14 -5.51 -24.02
C ALA A 445 -23.24 -5.27 -22.97
N SER A 446 -24.10 -6.25 -22.70
CA SER A 446 -25.14 -6.15 -21.68
C SER A 446 -24.57 -5.95 -20.27
N ARG A 447 -23.48 -6.64 -19.93
CA ARG A 447 -22.81 -6.48 -18.63
C ARG A 447 -22.15 -5.11 -18.48
N LEU A 448 -21.50 -4.61 -19.54
CA LEU A 448 -20.90 -3.28 -19.55
C LEU A 448 -21.98 -2.19 -19.46
N GLN A 449 -23.09 -2.34 -20.17
CA GLN A 449 -24.24 -1.44 -20.09
C GLN A 449 -24.84 -1.41 -18.68
N HIS A 450 -24.95 -2.58 -18.03
CA HIS A 450 -25.37 -2.65 -16.62
C HIS A 450 -24.44 -1.84 -15.70
N GLN A 451 -23.10 -1.91 -15.90
CA GLN A 451 -22.17 -1.10 -15.10
C GLN A 451 -22.32 0.40 -15.38
N CYS A 452 -22.61 0.80 -16.62
CA CYS A 452 -22.89 2.20 -16.96
C CYS A 452 -24.13 2.71 -16.22
N ASP A 453 -25.23 1.96 -16.26
CA ASP A 453 -26.47 2.34 -15.57
C ASP A 453 -26.28 2.36 -14.04
N PHE A 454 -25.47 1.44 -13.49
CA PHE A 454 -25.12 1.40 -12.07
C PHE A 454 -24.29 2.62 -11.64
N ALA A 455 -23.28 3.00 -12.42
CA ALA A 455 -22.47 4.17 -12.15
C ALA A 455 -23.23 5.49 -12.33
N ALA A 456 -24.12 5.58 -13.32
CA ALA A 456 -25.00 6.74 -13.51
C ALA A 456 -25.92 6.93 -12.29
N LEU A 457 -26.51 5.85 -11.78
CA LEU A 457 -27.31 5.88 -10.55
C LEU A 457 -26.44 6.28 -9.34
N GLY A 458 -25.26 5.67 -9.20
CA GLY A 458 -24.31 5.97 -8.13
C GLY A 458 -23.90 7.43 -8.10
N GLY A 459 -23.55 8.01 -9.26
CA GLY A 459 -23.17 9.43 -9.37
C GLY A 459 -24.28 10.37 -8.93
N ARG A 460 -25.54 10.09 -9.29
CA ARG A 460 -26.70 10.86 -8.82
C ARG A 460 -26.91 10.75 -7.30
N LEU A 461 -26.72 9.57 -6.72
CA LEU A 461 -26.91 9.37 -5.28
C LEU A 461 -25.77 10.02 -4.46
N VAL A 462 -24.53 9.92 -4.94
CA VAL A 462 -23.36 10.57 -4.33
C VAL A 462 -23.50 12.09 -4.33
N GLN A 463 -24.10 12.69 -5.37
CA GLN A 463 -24.42 14.12 -5.40
C GLN A 463 -25.28 14.54 -4.20
N TYR A 464 -26.21 13.68 -3.77
CA TYR A 464 -27.05 13.88 -2.57
C TYR A 464 -26.43 13.34 -1.27
N ARG A 465 -25.10 13.12 -1.25
CA ARG A 465 -24.33 12.63 -0.10
C ARG A 465 -24.75 11.24 0.39
N LEU A 466 -25.35 10.42 -0.48
CA LEU A 466 -25.62 9.02 -0.18
C LEU A 466 -24.38 8.17 -0.51
N PRO A 467 -23.87 7.37 0.45
CA PRO A 467 -22.68 6.56 0.22
C PRO A 467 -22.86 5.57 -0.93
N MET A 468 -21.85 5.44 -1.80
CA MET A 468 -21.90 4.49 -2.91
C MET A 468 -21.98 3.02 -2.44
N GLN A 469 -21.40 2.71 -1.29
CA GLN A 469 -21.37 1.36 -0.70
C GLN A 469 -22.77 0.84 -0.33
N THR A 470 -23.74 1.74 -0.10
CA THR A 470 -25.12 1.34 0.22
C THR A 470 -25.98 1.17 -1.03
N LEU A 471 -25.45 1.43 -2.23
CA LEU A 471 -26.22 1.35 -3.47
C LEU A 471 -26.83 -0.03 -3.72
N GLU A 472 -26.03 -1.09 -3.55
CA GLU A 472 -26.52 -2.46 -3.71
C GLU A 472 -27.64 -2.78 -2.72
N ARG A 473 -27.57 -2.26 -1.49
CA ARG A 473 -28.62 -2.42 -0.48
C ARG A 473 -29.89 -1.69 -0.87
N TYR A 474 -29.78 -0.49 -1.44
CA TYR A 474 -30.93 0.24 -1.97
C TYR A 474 -31.60 -0.54 -3.11
N LEU A 475 -30.83 -1.12 -4.02
CA LEU A 475 -31.37 -1.95 -5.09
C LEU A 475 -31.97 -3.26 -4.56
N GLN A 476 -31.49 -3.82 -3.46
CA GLN A 476 -32.06 -5.05 -2.89
C GLN A 476 -33.36 -4.80 -2.13
N GLN A 477 -33.42 -3.73 -1.33
CA GLN A 477 -34.49 -3.50 -0.36
C GLN A 477 -35.34 -2.27 -0.73
N LYS A 478 -36.58 -2.52 -1.16
CA LYS A 478 -37.54 -1.46 -1.56
C LYS A 478 -37.72 -0.39 -0.48
N HIS A 479 -37.77 -0.78 0.79
CA HIS A 479 -37.96 0.18 1.89
C HIS A 479 -36.76 1.13 2.07
N LEU A 480 -35.52 0.63 1.91
CA LEU A 480 -34.31 1.48 2.00
C LEU A 480 -34.23 2.43 0.82
N PHE A 481 -34.56 1.96 -0.39
CA PHE A 481 -34.65 2.83 -1.57
C PHE A 481 -35.65 3.96 -1.34
N SER A 482 -36.84 3.63 -0.81
CA SER A 482 -37.85 4.63 -0.45
C SER A 482 -37.35 5.65 0.58
N LYS A 483 -36.60 5.20 1.59
CA LYS A 483 -35.98 6.08 2.58
C LYS A 483 -34.89 6.97 1.98
N ALA A 484 -34.13 6.47 1.00
CA ALA A 484 -33.14 7.26 0.28
C ALA A 484 -33.81 8.39 -0.53
N ILE A 485 -34.95 8.11 -1.18
CA ILE A 485 -35.74 9.14 -1.87
C ILE A 485 -36.29 10.18 -0.88
N GLU A 486 -36.84 9.76 0.26
CA GLU A 486 -37.26 10.69 1.32
C GLU A 486 -36.10 11.55 1.85
N PHE A 487 -34.90 10.96 1.94
CA PHE A 487 -33.71 11.68 2.36
C PHE A 487 -33.30 12.74 1.33
N ILE A 488 -33.33 12.43 0.03
CA ILE A 488 -33.05 13.38 -1.06
C ILE A 488 -33.96 14.61 -0.97
N PHE A 489 -35.25 14.41 -0.69
CA PHE A 489 -36.18 15.52 -0.49
C PHE A 489 -35.84 16.40 0.70
N ARG A 490 -35.06 15.93 1.69
CA ARG A 490 -34.64 16.72 2.85
C ARG A 490 -33.27 17.39 2.65
N GLN A 491 -32.57 17.14 1.55
CA GLN A 491 -31.21 17.67 1.28
C GLN A 491 -31.22 19.09 0.70
N GLU A 492 -31.60 20.08 1.51
CA GLU A 492 -31.62 21.50 1.12
C GLU A 492 -30.22 22.06 0.85
N SER A 493 -29.19 21.48 1.49
CA SER A 493 -27.80 21.91 1.29
C SER A 493 -27.20 21.55 -0.08
N VAL A 494 -27.84 20.63 -0.82
CA VAL A 494 -27.38 20.18 -2.15
C VAL A 494 -28.16 20.88 -3.25
N GLU A 495 -29.48 20.97 -3.10
CA GLU A 495 -30.38 21.65 -4.02
C GLU A 495 -31.48 22.34 -3.20
N ALA A 496 -31.56 23.66 -3.34
CA ALA A 496 -32.48 24.48 -2.55
C ALA A 496 -33.93 24.31 -3.03
N ASP A 497 -34.14 24.21 -4.35
CA ASP A 497 -35.48 24.12 -4.92
C ASP A 497 -36.07 22.71 -4.73
N PRO A 498 -37.22 22.56 -4.01
CA PRO A 498 -37.92 21.29 -3.90
C PRO A 498 -38.34 20.68 -5.26
N GLN A 499 -38.65 21.49 -6.28
CA GLN A 499 -39.05 20.97 -7.59
C GLN A 499 -37.87 20.34 -8.34
N HIS A 500 -36.69 20.96 -8.28
CA HIS A 500 -35.47 20.35 -8.81
C HIS A 500 -35.13 19.04 -8.09
N ARG A 501 -35.31 18.96 -6.77
CA ARG A 501 -35.15 17.69 -6.02
C ARG A 501 -36.14 16.60 -6.45
N LEU A 502 -37.39 16.95 -6.76
CA LEU A 502 -38.35 16.00 -7.36
C LEU A 502 -37.87 15.50 -8.73
N SER A 503 -37.41 16.40 -9.60
CA SER A 503 -36.91 16.03 -10.93
C SER A 503 -35.73 15.04 -10.84
N SER A 504 -34.78 15.30 -9.92
CA SER A 504 -33.67 14.40 -9.63
C SER A 504 -34.12 13.05 -9.07
N ALA A 505 -35.08 13.04 -8.14
CA ALA A 505 -35.63 11.79 -7.60
C ALA A 505 -36.31 10.94 -8.68
N LEU A 506 -37.03 11.56 -9.62
CA LEU A 506 -37.64 10.87 -10.75
C LEU A 506 -36.58 10.30 -11.72
N GLU A 507 -35.48 11.03 -11.95
CA GLU A 507 -34.35 10.53 -12.73
C GLU A 507 -33.68 9.32 -12.04
N ILE A 508 -33.47 9.40 -10.73
CA ILE A 508 -32.92 8.30 -9.91
C ILE A 508 -33.81 7.06 -10.00
N ILE A 509 -35.14 7.21 -9.94
CA ILE A 509 -36.09 6.11 -10.11
C ILE A 509 -36.00 5.51 -11.51
N LYS A 510 -35.91 6.34 -12.54
CA LYS A 510 -35.76 5.89 -13.93
C LYS A 510 -34.48 5.09 -14.11
N LEU A 511 -33.36 5.54 -13.57
CA LEU A 511 -32.08 4.84 -13.60
C LEU A 511 -32.11 3.54 -12.80
N ALA A 512 -32.67 3.56 -11.59
CA ALA A 512 -32.84 2.37 -10.76
C ALA A 512 -33.75 1.32 -11.43
N GLY A 513 -34.78 1.76 -12.14
CA GLY A 513 -35.70 0.90 -12.89
C GLY A 513 -35.04 0.12 -14.03
N LYS A 514 -33.94 0.62 -14.59
CA LYS A 514 -33.13 -0.13 -15.58
C LYS A 514 -32.38 -1.31 -14.96
N LEU A 515 -31.94 -1.16 -13.71
CA LEU A 515 -31.16 -2.17 -12.98
C LEU A 515 -32.06 -3.18 -12.29
N LYS A 516 -33.14 -2.71 -11.66
CA LYS A 516 -34.13 -3.57 -11.01
C LYS A 516 -35.54 -3.01 -11.17
N LYS A 517 -36.40 -3.82 -11.77
CA LYS A 517 -37.83 -3.52 -11.90
C LYS A 517 -38.52 -3.49 -10.54
N ASN A 518 -39.60 -2.71 -10.45
CA ASN A 518 -40.52 -2.65 -9.31
C ASN A 518 -39.93 -2.10 -7.98
N LEU A 519 -38.88 -1.29 -8.03
CA LEU A 519 -38.36 -0.60 -6.85
C LEU A 519 -39.29 0.52 -6.36
N MET A 520 -39.62 1.47 -7.24
CA MET A 520 -40.55 2.54 -6.95
C MET A 520 -41.16 3.01 -8.27
N GLU A 521 -42.46 3.27 -8.27
CA GLU A 521 -43.16 3.83 -9.42
C GLU A 521 -43.23 5.35 -9.32
N ARG A 522 -43.44 6.03 -10.45
CA ARG A 522 -43.50 7.50 -10.52
C ARG A 522 -44.52 8.08 -9.55
N HIS A 523 -45.71 7.48 -9.48
CA HIS A 523 -46.77 7.93 -8.57
C HIS A 523 -46.39 7.75 -7.09
N GLU A 524 -45.62 6.70 -6.73
CA GLU A 524 -45.17 6.49 -5.35
C GLU A 524 -44.17 7.57 -4.91
N CYS A 525 -43.32 8.04 -5.83
CA CYS A 525 -42.41 9.16 -5.59
C CYS A 525 -43.16 10.47 -5.36
N VAL A 526 -44.11 10.79 -6.25
CA VAL A 526 -44.93 12.01 -6.15
C VAL A 526 -45.73 12.02 -4.84
N PHE A 527 -46.30 10.88 -4.45
CA PHE A 527 -46.96 10.74 -3.14
C PHE A 527 -46.02 11.11 -1.97
N ARG A 528 -44.79 10.58 -1.95
CA ARG A 528 -43.82 10.89 -0.89
C ARG A 528 -43.37 12.36 -0.92
N PHE A 529 -43.29 12.95 -2.11
CA PHE A 529 -43.00 14.37 -2.27
C PHE A 529 -44.10 15.26 -1.70
N CYS A 530 -45.39 14.93 -1.94
CA CYS A 530 -46.51 15.62 -1.31
C CYS A 530 -46.41 15.56 0.22
N LEU A 531 -46.12 14.38 0.79
CA LEU A 531 -45.92 14.25 2.23
C LEU A 531 -44.74 15.08 2.76
N TYR A 532 -43.64 15.15 2.01
CA TYR A 532 -42.51 16.01 2.37
C TYR A 532 -42.92 17.48 2.45
N LEU A 533 -43.60 18.01 1.42
CA LEU A 533 -44.01 19.40 1.36
C LEU A 533 -44.99 19.77 2.48
N ILE A 534 -45.93 18.86 2.81
CA ILE A 534 -46.84 19.03 3.95
C ILE A 534 -46.05 19.15 5.26
N ASN A 535 -45.14 18.21 5.51
CA ASN A 535 -44.32 18.21 6.73
C ASN A 535 -43.35 19.39 6.83
N ALA A 536 -42.90 19.91 5.70
CA ALA A 536 -42.03 21.08 5.60
C ALA A 536 -42.80 22.42 5.58
N LYS A 537 -44.14 22.39 5.61
CA LYS A 537 -45.03 23.57 5.52
C LYS A 537 -44.88 24.38 4.23
N LEU A 538 -44.41 23.76 3.14
CA LEU A 538 -44.18 24.40 1.84
C LEU A 538 -45.36 24.26 0.87
N MET A 539 -46.44 23.60 1.31
CA MET A 539 -47.61 23.31 0.46
C MET A 539 -48.24 24.58 -0.12
N ASN A 540 -48.35 25.65 0.65
CA ASN A 540 -49.03 26.88 0.21
C ASN A 540 -48.26 27.60 -0.91
N GLU A 541 -46.92 27.55 -0.87
CA GLU A 541 -46.06 28.20 -1.86
C GLU A 541 -45.94 27.36 -3.15
N LEU A 542 -45.90 26.04 -3.02
CA LEU A 542 -45.59 25.13 -4.14
C LEU A 542 -46.80 24.35 -4.66
N PHE A 543 -48.01 24.66 -4.19
CA PHE A 543 -49.24 23.96 -4.57
C PHE A 543 -49.42 23.86 -6.09
N MET A 544 -49.25 24.98 -6.81
CA MET A 544 -49.41 25.03 -8.26
C MET A 544 -48.39 24.13 -9.00
N GLY A 545 -47.17 24.02 -8.48
CA GLY A 545 -46.16 23.11 -9.00
C GLY A 545 -46.58 21.65 -8.86
N ILE A 546 -47.10 21.26 -7.69
CA ILE A 546 -47.59 19.88 -7.45
C ILE A 546 -48.77 19.56 -8.36
N VAL A 547 -49.71 20.50 -8.52
CA VAL A 547 -50.86 20.34 -9.42
C VAL A 547 -50.39 20.08 -10.85
N SER A 548 -49.33 20.77 -11.32
CA SER A 548 -48.72 20.48 -12.62
C SER A 548 -48.21 19.04 -12.69
N TYR A 549 -47.43 18.59 -11.71
CA TYR A 549 -46.91 17.21 -11.69
C TYR A 549 -47.99 16.14 -11.61
N LEU A 550 -49.08 16.41 -10.89
CA LEU A 550 -50.24 15.51 -10.83
C LEU A 550 -51.03 15.50 -12.15
N ASN A 551 -51.07 16.61 -12.88
CA ASN A 551 -51.65 16.66 -14.23
C ASN A 551 -50.82 15.90 -15.26
N ASP A 552 -49.49 15.86 -15.09
CA ASP A 552 -48.60 15.09 -15.97
C ASP A 552 -48.70 13.57 -15.77
N LEU A 553 -49.35 13.10 -14.70
CA LEU A 553 -49.58 11.68 -14.46
C LEU A 553 -50.79 11.16 -15.23
N SER A 554 -50.78 9.85 -15.55
CA SER A 554 -51.96 9.17 -16.05
C SER A 554 -53.11 9.25 -15.03
N GLU A 555 -54.36 9.17 -15.49
CA GLU A 555 -55.52 9.24 -14.59
C GLU A 555 -55.48 8.14 -13.51
N THR A 556 -55.03 6.94 -13.87
CA THR A 556 -54.85 5.81 -12.96
C THR A 556 -53.78 6.10 -11.90
N ASP A 557 -52.61 6.63 -12.31
CA ASP A 557 -51.51 6.97 -11.39
C ASP A 557 -51.90 8.11 -10.44
N ARG A 558 -52.56 9.14 -10.97
CA ARG A 558 -53.06 10.27 -10.18
C ARG A 558 -54.05 9.79 -9.11
N ASN A 559 -54.98 8.91 -9.48
CA ASN A 559 -55.91 8.30 -8.53
C ASN A 559 -55.20 7.47 -7.46
N CYS A 560 -54.11 6.76 -7.80
CA CYS A 560 -53.27 6.06 -6.83
C CYS A 560 -52.61 7.02 -5.81
N VAL A 561 -52.10 8.18 -6.25
CA VAL A 561 -51.55 9.19 -5.33
C VAL A 561 -52.63 9.70 -4.38
N ILE A 562 -53.80 10.07 -4.92
CA ILE A 562 -54.91 10.61 -4.14
C ILE A 562 -55.42 9.59 -3.12
N ASN A 563 -55.63 8.33 -3.54
CA ASN A 563 -56.05 7.25 -2.64
C ASN A 563 -55.05 7.06 -1.48
N ARG A 564 -53.74 7.08 -1.77
CA ARG A 564 -52.72 6.96 -0.71
C ARG A 564 -52.70 8.17 0.23
N LEU A 565 -52.92 9.38 -0.28
CA LEU A 565 -53.08 10.59 0.55
C LEU A 565 -54.32 10.49 1.44
N MET A 566 -55.45 10.01 0.91
CA MET A 566 -56.67 9.78 1.69
C MET A 566 -56.42 8.77 2.81
N SER A 567 -55.85 7.59 2.49
CA SER A 567 -55.55 6.56 3.50
C SER A 567 -54.54 7.05 4.54
N HIS A 568 -53.54 7.85 4.14
CA HIS A 568 -52.59 8.45 5.07
C HIS A 568 -53.27 9.47 6.01
N THR A 569 -54.14 10.31 5.45
CA THR A 569 -54.90 11.31 6.20
C THR A 569 -55.85 10.64 7.17
N GLU A 570 -56.59 9.61 6.75
CA GLU A 570 -57.47 8.83 7.61
C GLU A 570 -56.71 8.15 8.76
N ALA A 571 -55.56 7.52 8.48
CA ALA A 571 -54.73 6.91 9.51
C ALA A 571 -54.21 7.94 10.52
N MET A 572 -53.76 9.10 10.04
CA MET A 572 -53.29 10.21 10.88
C MET A 572 -54.42 10.78 11.74
N LEU A 573 -55.62 10.96 11.19
CA LEU A 573 -56.76 11.49 11.93
C LEU A 573 -57.23 10.54 13.05
N ASN A 574 -57.07 9.23 12.84
CA ASN A 574 -57.39 8.20 13.82
C ASN A 574 -56.28 7.97 14.87
N CYS A 575 -55.13 8.65 14.78
CA CYS A 575 -54.05 8.57 15.78
C CYS A 575 -54.45 9.28 17.09
N PRO A 576 -54.30 8.65 18.29
CA PRO A 576 -54.72 9.18 19.59
C PRO A 576 -54.30 10.63 19.89
N VAL A 577 -55.26 11.50 20.25
CA VAL A 577 -55.02 12.96 20.41
C VAL A 577 -54.04 13.27 21.55
N LEU A 578 -54.04 12.43 22.60
CA LEU A 578 -53.17 12.57 23.78
C LEU A 578 -51.67 12.47 23.46
N LEU A 579 -51.33 11.93 22.28
CA LEU A 579 -49.95 11.73 21.84
C LEU A 579 -49.44 12.85 20.92
N LEU A 580 -50.27 13.85 20.60
CA LEU A 580 -49.93 14.87 19.61
C LEU A 580 -49.24 16.08 20.24
N THR A 581 -48.02 16.36 19.77
CA THR A 581 -47.30 17.61 20.00
C THR A 581 -47.93 18.78 19.22
N GLU A 582 -47.66 20.03 19.61
CA GLU A 582 -48.14 21.21 18.88
C GLU A 582 -47.75 21.21 17.39
N LYS A 583 -46.53 20.75 17.09
CA LYS A 583 -46.06 20.58 15.71
C LYS A 583 -46.89 19.55 14.93
N GLU A 584 -47.26 18.44 15.56
CA GLU A 584 -48.08 17.39 14.92
C GLU A 584 -49.53 17.84 14.73
N LYS A 585 -50.07 18.68 15.62
CA LYS A 585 -51.40 19.29 15.45
C LYS A 585 -51.46 20.21 14.24
N GLU A 586 -50.39 20.95 14.00
CA GLU A 586 -50.26 21.84 12.84
C GLU A 586 -50.07 21.06 11.53
N ILE A 587 -49.17 20.06 11.52
CA ILE A 587 -49.00 19.15 10.37
C ILE A 587 -50.31 18.42 10.04
N ARG A 588 -51.06 18.00 11.08
CA ARG A 588 -52.38 17.40 10.91
C ARG A 588 -53.34 18.31 10.16
N LEU A 589 -53.39 19.60 10.53
CA LEU A 589 -54.24 20.59 9.86
C LEU A 589 -53.81 20.80 8.40
N LEU A 590 -52.51 20.99 8.16
CA LEU A 590 -51.96 21.16 6.80
C LEU A 590 -52.23 19.94 5.91
N THR A 591 -52.20 18.73 6.48
CA THR A 591 -52.50 17.48 5.74
C THR A 591 -53.98 17.42 5.36
N VAL A 592 -54.88 17.84 6.26
CA VAL A 592 -56.33 17.93 6.00
C VAL A 592 -56.63 18.96 4.90
N GLU A 593 -56.00 20.13 4.96
CA GLU A 593 -56.17 21.19 3.96
C GLU A 593 -55.65 20.75 2.59
N ALA A 594 -54.41 20.23 2.54
CA ALA A 594 -53.81 19.73 1.31
C ALA A 594 -54.67 18.64 0.65
N THR A 595 -55.15 17.66 1.44
CA THR A 595 -55.98 16.56 0.94
C THR A 595 -57.34 17.06 0.45
N SER A 596 -57.95 18.01 1.16
CA SER A 596 -59.22 18.62 0.73
C SER A 596 -59.06 19.35 -0.61
N CYS A 597 -58.00 20.15 -0.77
CA CYS A 597 -57.72 20.83 -2.04
C CYS A 597 -57.47 19.85 -3.20
N PHE A 598 -56.76 18.74 -2.95
CA PHE A 598 -56.55 17.72 -3.98
C PHE A 598 -57.84 17.00 -4.37
N LEU A 599 -58.72 16.71 -3.42
CA LEU A 599 -60.04 16.13 -3.71
C LEU A 599 -60.91 17.09 -4.50
N GLU A 600 -61.07 18.34 -4.05
CA GLU A 600 -61.84 19.36 -4.77
C GLU A 600 -61.40 19.53 -6.23
N ARG A 601 -60.09 19.43 -6.49
CA ARG A 601 -59.54 19.62 -7.83
C ARG A 601 -59.61 18.38 -8.72
N PHE A 602 -59.35 17.19 -8.18
CA PHE A 602 -59.09 15.98 -8.97
C PHE A 602 -60.13 14.87 -8.77
N ARG A 603 -60.84 14.84 -7.65
CA ARG A 603 -61.83 13.80 -7.33
C ARG A 603 -62.87 14.29 -6.32
N LYS A 604 -64.13 14.38 -6.76
CA LYS A 604 -65.28 14.69 -5.89
C LYS A 604 -65.70 13.49 -5.04
N ASP A 605 -64.91 13.14 -4.03
CA ASP A 605 -65.38 12.31 -2.92
C ASP A 605 -66.08 13.22 -1.91
N GLU A 606 -67.38 13.45 -2.12
CA GLU A 606 -68.15 14.42 -1.33
C GLU A 606 -68.25 14.03 0.15
N VAL A 607 -68.26 12.74 0.45
CA VAL A 607 -68.36 12.23 1.82
C VAL A 607 -67.06 12.52 2.57
N PHE A 608 -65.92 12.04 2.07
CA PHE A 608 -64.65 12.25 2.79
C PHE A 608 -64.26 13.73 2.83
N LEU A 609 -64.55 14.51 1.78
CA LEU A 609 -64.34 15.96 1.78
C LEU A 609 -65.18 16.67 2.86
N SER A 610 -66.45 16.27 3.04
CA SER A 610 -67.30 16.82 4.10
C SER A 610 -66.77 16.50 5.50
N GLU A 611 -66.25 15.29 5.70
CA GLU A 611 -65.62 14.87 6.97
C GLU A 611 -64.33 15.66 7.27
N LEU A 612 -63.47 15.86 6.26
CA LEU A 612 -62.24 16.67 6.39
C LEU A 612 -62.57 18.14 6.74
N ASN A 613 -63.56 18.72 6.06
CA ASN A 613 -64.02 20.08 6.32
C ASN A 613 -64.61 20.24 7.72
N ALA A 614 -65.35 19.24 8.21
CA ALA A 614 -65.88 19.21 9.56
C ALA A 614 -64.76 19.14 10.62
N ILE A 615 -63.77 18.26 10.43
CA ILE A 615 -62.60 18.18 11.33
C ILE A 615 -61.83 19.50 11.35
N ARG A 616 -61.63 20.13 10.19
CA ARG A 616 -60.98 21.43 10.07
C ARG A 616 -61.74 22.50 10.87
N LYS A 617 -63.07 22.60 10.70
CA LYS A 617 -63.92 23.56 11.45
C LYS A 617 -63.88 23.32 12.95
N LEU A 618 -63.99 22.06 13.40
CA LEU A 618 -63.89 21.72 14.82
C LEU A 618 -62.55 22.15 15.42
N GLN A 619 -61.45 21.96 14.68
CA GLN A 619 -60.11 22.31 15.16
C GLN A 619 -59.85 23.83 15.15
N ILE A 620 -60.25 24.56 14.10
CA ILE A 620 -59.99 26.01 13.97
C ILE A 620 -60.99 26.83 14.79
N ASP A 621 -62.29 26.57 14.63
CA ASP A 621 -63.35 27.44 15.16
C ASP A 621 -63.70 27.12 16.61
N HIS A 622 -63.47 25.86 17.03
CA HIS A 622 -63.86 25.37 18.35
C HIS A 622 -62.68 24.82 19.18
N GLY A 623 -61.45 24.81 18.66
CA GLY A 623 -60.27 24.29 19.36
C GLY A 623 -60.34 22.78 19.67
N MET A 624 -61.25 22.05 19.02
CA MET A 624 -61.52 20.64 19.29
C MET A 624 -60.77 19.72 18.32
N ILE A 625 -59.80 18.98 18.83
CA ILE A 625 -59.08 17.96 18.04
C ILE A 625 -59.80 16.61 18.20
N THR A 626 -60.26 16.06 17.09
CA THR A 626 -61.16 14.90 17.09
C THR A 626 -60.67 13.80 16.14
N HIS A 627 -60.92 12.54 16.50
CA HIS A 627 -60.68 11.41 15.59
C HIS A 627 -61.76 11.32 14.53
N LEU A 628 -61.40 10.87 13.34
CA LEU A 628 -62.37 10.59 12.29
C LEU A 628 -63.37 9.51 12.72
N SER A 629 -62.90 8.46 13.40
CA SER A 629 -63.76 7.41 13.97
C SER A 629 -64.77 7.93 15.00
N LEU A 630 -64.40 8.96 15.78
CA LEU A 630 -65.31 9.60 16.74
C LEU A 630 -66.30 10.52 16.05
N LEU A 631 -65.86 11.26 15.02
CA LEU A 631 -66.77 12.06 14.20
C LEU A 631 -67.78 11.18 13.47
N ARG A 632 -67.45 9.93 13.13
CA ARG A 632 -68.43 8.98 12.57
C ARG A 632 -69.38 8.39 13.62
N ASN A 633 -69.12 8.57 14.92
CA ASN A 633 -69.93 8.02 16.00
C ASN A 633 -70.98 9.03 16.50
N ASN A 634 -72.25 8.76 16.19
CA ASN A 634 -73.37 9.62 16.60
C ASN A 634 -73.50 9.77 18.13
N ALA A 635 -73.20 8.74 18.92
CA ALA A 635 -73.26 8.85 20.39
C ALA A 635 -72.20 9.83 20.93
N TRP A 636 -71.02 9.84 20.32
CA TRP A 636 -69.95 10.78 20.69
C TRP A 636 -70.32 12.22 20.31
N LYS A 637 -70.88 12.44 19.10
CA LYS A 637 -71.40 13.75 18.68
C LYS A 637 -72.42 14.28 19.68
N SER A 638 -73.39 13.44 20.06
CA SER A 638 -74.44 13.81 21.00
C SER A 638 -73.90 14.13 22.39
N ALA A 639 -72.94 13.36 22.89
CA ALA A 639 -72.29 13.61 24.17
C ALA A 639 -71.52 14.95 24.20
N LYS A 640 -70.87 15.32 23.09
CA LYS A 640 -70.14 16.59 22.99
C LYS A 640 -71.07 17.80 22.91
N LEU A 641 -72.14 17.72 22.13
CA LEU A 641 -73.14 18.78 22.08
C LEU A 641 -73.81 18.97 23.46
N ARG A 642 -74.15 17.87 24.15
CA ARG A 642 -74.69 17.90 25.52
C ARG A 642 -73.72 18.53 26.52
N TYR A 643 -72.44 18.18 26.46
CA TYR A 643 -71.42 18.79 27.32
C TYR A 643 -71.31 20.31 27.09
N PHE A 644 -71.27 20.75 25.83
CA PHE A 644 -71.23 22.16 25.47
C PHE A 644 -72.43 22.93 26.02
N LEU A 645 -73.64 22.38 25.85
CA LEU A 645 -74.87 22.98 26.39
C LEU A 645 -74.88 23.03 27.92
N ASN A 646 -74.48 21.94 28.58
CA ASN A 646 -74.43 21.88 30.05
C ASN A 646 -73.44 22.88 30.65
N CYS A 647 -72.27 23.07 30.02
CA CYS A 647 -71.32 24.11 30.44
C CYS A 647 -71.92 25.51 30.30
N HIS A 648 -72.59 25.81 29.19
CA HIS A 648 -73.27 27.10 28.99
C HIS A 648 -74.41 27.34 29.98
N PHE A 649 -75.16 26.30 30.34
CA PHE A 649 -76.21 26.43 31.35
C PHE A 649 -75.68 26.65 32.77
N ALA A 650 -74.47 26.15 33.08
CA ALA A 650 -73.81 26.39 34.36
C ALA A 650 -73.35 27.85 34.51
N ASP A 651 -72.96 28.52 33.43
CA ASP A 651 -72.50 29.92 33.39
C ASP A 651 -73.64 30.97 33.37
N GLY A 652 -74.67 30.76 34.19
CA GLY A 652 -75.73 31.76 34.44
C GLY A 652 -77.06 31.51 33.72
N GLY A 653 -77.32 30.29 33.23
CA GLY A 653 -78.65 29.89 32.76
C GLY A 653 -79.15 30.59 31.49
N ILE A 654 -78.28 31.29 30.75
CA ILE A 654 -78.65 31.95 29.50
C ILE A 654 -78.72 30.89 28.37
N PRO A 655 -79.78 30.88 27.54
CA PRO A 655 -79.85 30.01 26.37
C PRO A 655 -78.69 30.26 25.39
N VAL A 656 -78.12 29.20 24.82
CA VAL A 656 -77.12 29.33 23.77
C VAL A 656 -77.80 29.93 22.54
N ARG A 657 -77.18 30.95 21.94
CA ARG A 657 -77.71 31.55 20.71
C ARG A 657 -77.83 30.47 19.63
N MET A 658 -78.98 30.41 18.95
CA MET A 658 -79.21 29.42 17.89
C MET A 658 -78.12 29.43 16.81
N THR A 659 -77.57 30.60 16.47
CA THR A 659 -76.46 30.71 15.53
C THR A 659 -75.19 29.97 15.98
N GLU A 660 -74.91 29.91 17.28
CA GLU A 660 -73.75 29.20 17.84
C GLU A 660 -74.04 27.68 17.93
N LEU A 661 -75.27 27.33 18.30
CA LEU A 661 -75.74 25.95 18.31
C LEU A 661 -75.67 25.32 16.91
N PHE A 662 -76.13 26.04 15.89
CA PHE A 662 -76.00 25.63 14.49
C PHE A 662 -74.56 25.56 14.02
N LYS A 663 -73.69 26.49 14.41
CA LYS A 663 -72.26 26.44 14.03
C LYS A 663 -71.59 25.16 14.54
N LEU A 664 -71.76 24.84 15.82
CA LEU A 664 -71.17 23.64 16.42
C LEU A 664 -71.81 22.36 15.87
N SER A 665 -73.15 22.34 15.72
CA SER A 665 -73.88 21.19 15.17
C SER A 665 -73.47 20.87 13.72
N ASN A 666 -73.34 21.91 12.89
CA ASN A 666 -72.84 21.79 11.52
C ASN A 666 -71.37 21.32 11.50
N ALA A 667 -70.53 21.81 12.43
CA ALA A 667 -69.16 21.34 12.57
C ALA A 667 -69.06 19.87 13.01
N LEU A 668 -70.03 19.37 13.81
CA LEU A 668 -70.13 17.97 14.21
C LEU A 668 -70.80 17.06 13.16
N MET A 669 -71.27 17.62 12.04
CA MET A 669 -72.06 16.91 11.02
C MET A 669 -73.26 16.17 11.64
N MET A 670 -74.05 16.89 12.45
CA MET A 670 -75.28 16.37 13.03
C MET A 670 -76.48 16.76 12.17
N GLU A 671 -77.52 15.94 12.17
CA GLU A 671 -78.81 16.32 11.60
C GLU A 671 -79.51 17.34 12.52
N ASP A 672 -80.21 18.31 11.93
CA ASP A 672 -80.90 19.37 12.67
C ASP A 672 -81.88 18.79 13.71
N SER A 673 -82.60 17.72 13.36
CA SER A 673 -83.52 17.00 14.27
C SER A 673 -82.82 16.48 15.51
N ALA A 674 -81.68 15.81 15.35
CA ALA A 674 -80.89 15.26 16.44
C ALA A 674 -80.29 16.37 17.33
N MET A 675 -79.88 17.49 16.72
CA MET A 675 -79.41 18.66 17.46
C MET A 675 -80.52 19.23 18.37
N TYR A 676 -81.73 19.42 17.82
CA TYR A 676 -82.87 19.93 18.57
C TYR A 676 -83.31 19.00 19.70
N GLU A 677 -83.37 17.69 19.46
CA GLU A 677 -83.69 16.69 20.49
C GLU A 677 -82.73 16.79 21.68
N ILE A 678 -81.43 16.90 21.42
CA ILE A 678 -80.42 17.01 22.47
C ILE A 678 -80.52 18.36 23.18
N ALA A 679 -80.71 19.46 22.45
CA ALA A 679 -80.84 20.78 23.02
C ALA A 679 -82.04 20.88 23.98
N LEU A 680 -83.20 20.36 23.56
CA LEU A 680 -84.41 20.30 24.38
C LEU A 680 -84.25 19.40 25.60
N HIS A 681 -83.65 18.22 25.42
CA HIS A 681 -83.38 17.31 26.52
C HIS A 681 -82.47 17.94 27.58
N CYS A 682 -81.39 18.61 27.17
CA CYS A 682 -80.46 19.29 28.08
C CYS A 682 -81.13 20.48 28.79
N ALA A 683 -81.95 21.25 28.09
CA ALA A 683 -82.67 22.38 28.68
C ALA A 683 -83.67 21.92 29.77
N LEU A 684 -84.39 20.81 29.52
CA LEU A 684 -85.29 20.19 30.50
C LEU A 684 -84.54 19.61 31.71
N GLU A 685 -83.42 18.91 31.48
CA GLU A 685 -82.60 18.32 32.55
C GLU A 685 -81.98 19.39 33.47
N ASN A 686 -81.50 20.51 32.90
CA ASN A 686 -80.93 21.62 33.67
C ASN A 686 -82.00 22.59 34.21
N ARG A 687 -83.29 22.25 34.10
CA ARG A 687 -84.42 23.06 34.59
C ARG A 687 -84.43 24.49 34.04
N ASN A 688 -84.08 24.67 32.77
CA ASN A 688 -84.03 25.98 32.11
C ASN A 688 -85.27 26.20 31.22
N PRO A 689 -86.32 26.87 31.73
CA PRO A 689 -87.58 27.03 31.01
C PRO A 689 -87.44 27.93 29.77
N VAL A 690 -86.57 28.94 29.83
CA VAL A 690 -86.35 29.91 28.74
C VAL A 690 -85.70 29.21 27.55
N ALA A 691 -84.62 28.44 27.79
CA ALA A 691 -83.94 27.68 26.74
C ALA A 691 -84.84 26.57 26.16
N ALA A 692 -85.63 25.90 27.01
CA ALA A 692 -86.55 24.84 26.57
C ALA A 692 -87.64 25.36 25.62
N LEU A 693 -88.21 26.54 25.91
CA LEU A 693 -89.20 27.19 25.05
C LEU A 693 -88.58 27.77 23.78
N GLU A 694 -87.40 28.39 23.89
CA GLU A 694 -86.70 28.98 22.75
C GLU A 694 -86.28 27.90 21.73
N TYR A 695 -85.63 26.82 22.17
CA TYR A 695 -85.29 25.71 21.28
C TYR A 695 -86.51 25.01 20.71
N ALA A 696 -87.62 24.91 21.46
CA ALA A 696 -88.86 24.30 20.98
C ALA A 696 -89.50 25.13 19.86
N LYS A 697 -89.45 26.47 20.00
CA LYS A 697 -89.90 27.40 18.96
C LYS A 697 -89.11 27.21 17.67
N PHE A 698 -87.78 27.19 17.75
CA PHE A 698 -86.93 27.02 16.57
C PHE A 698 -87.03 25.61 15.96
N ALA A 699 -87.12 24.56 16.79
CA ALA A 699 -87.34 23.20 16.33
C ALA A 699 -88.62 23.07 15.49
N MET A 700 -89.70 23.74 15.90
CA MET A 700 -90.98 23.75 15.17
C MET A 700 -90.94 24.57 13.88
N GLN A 701 -90.07 25.58 13.80
CA GLN A 701 -89.91 26.42 12.60
C GLN A 701 -89.06 25.73 11.53
N ASP A 702 -88.01 25.02 11.94
CA ASP A 702 -87.00 24.50 11.02
C ASP A 702 -87.24 23.02 10.64
N ALA A 703 -87.90 22.22 11.49
CA ALA A 703 -88.08 20.80 11.24
C ALA A 703 -89.18 20.51 10.20
N LYS A 704 -88.78 20.32 8.94
CA LYS A 704 -89.69 19.94 7.83
C LYS A 704 -90.37 18.57 8.03
N LYS A 705 -89.75 17.67 8.78
CA LYS A 705 -90.30 16.36 9.21
C LYS A 705 -89.77 16.01 10.62
N PRO A 706 -90.43 16.43 11.70
CA PRO A 706 -89.96 16.16 13.05
C PRO A 706 -90.14 14.69 13.42
N SER A 707 -89.20 14.12 14.18
CA SER A 707 -89.32 12.77 14.72
C SER A 707 -90.39 12.74 15.82
N GLU A 708 -90.95 11.56 16.10
CA GLU A 708 -91.90 11.38 17.22
C GLU A 708 -91.26 11.77 18.58
N GLN A 709 -89.96 11.52 18.73
CA GLN A 709 -89.19 11.89 19.91
C GLN A 709 -89.06 13.42 20.04
N LEU A 710 -88.76 14.11 18.94
CA LEU A 710 -88.67 15.58 18.91
C LEU A 710 -90.01 16.23 19.26
N LEU A 711 -91.12 15.75 18.68
CA LEU A 711 -92.46 16.24 18.99
C LEU A 711 -92.82 16.04 20.47
N THR A 712 -92.48 14.87 21.02
CA THR A 712 -92.68 14.58 22.44
C THR A 712 -91.88 15.52 23.33
N LEU A 713 -90.62 15.82 22.96
CA LEU A 713 -89.78 16.76 23.69
C LEU A 713 -90.29 18.19 23.59
N VAL A 714 -90.76 18.63 22.43
CA VAL A 714 -91.40 19.95 22.25
C VAL A 714 -92.63 20.09 23.16
N VAL A 715 -93.52 19.10 23.19
CA VAL A 715 -94.71 19.10 24.06
C VAL A 715 -94.32 19.12 25.54
N LYS A 716 -93.27 18.36 25.93
CA LYS A 716 -92.73 18.37 27.29
C LYS A 716 -92.13 19.73 27.64
N SER A 717 -91.39 20.37 26.75
CA SER A 717 -90.82 21.71 26.95
C SER A 717 -91.87 22.81 27.04
N CYS A 718 -92.92 22.75 26.21
CA CYS A 718 -94.06 23.66 26.31
C CYS A 718 -94.84 23.45 27.62
N SER A 719 -95.11 22.20 27.99
CA SER A 719 -95.76 21.87 29.27
C SER A 719 -94.94 22.31 30.47
N TYR A 720 -93.62 22.11 30.42
CA TYR A 720 -92.69 22.54 31.46
C TYR A 720 -92.63 24.06 31.59
N GLY A 721 -92.55 24.77 30.46
CA GLY A 721 -92.67 26.22 30.42
C GLY A 721 -94.00 26.73 30.98
N LEU A 722 -95.12 26.10 30.63
CA LEU A 722 -96.45 26.42 31.18
C LEU A 722 -96.54 26.19 32.69
N TRP A 723 -95.94 25.11 33.19
CA TRP A 723 -95.91 24.77 34.61
C TRP A 723 -95.00 25.70 35.42
N ILE A 724 -93.83 26.05 34.89
CA ILE A 724 -92.92 27.01 35.55
C ILE A 724 -93.39 28.45 35.38
N MET A 725 -94.19 28.80 34.37
CA MET A 725 -94.74 30.16 34.25
C MET A 725 -95.53 30.60 35.49
N SER A 726 -96.21 29.68 36.19
CA SER A 726 -96.81 29.98 37.50
C SER A 726 -95.76 30.21 38.60
N GLU A 727 -94.64 29.48 38.59
CA GLU A 727 -93.54 29.58 39.57
C GLU A 727 -92.63 30.80 39.33
N LEU A 728 -92.42 31.20 38.07
CA LEU A 728 -91.70 32.42 37.68
C LEU A 728 -92.56 33.66 37.95
N ALA A 729 -93.86 33.61 37.66
CA ALA A 729 -94.78 34.70 37.99
C ALA A 729 -94.88 34.98 39.50
N GLU A 730 -94.59 33.98 40.35
CA GLU A 730 -94.50 34.16 41.80
C GLU A 730 -93.13 34.67 42.29
N ASN A 731 -92.05 34.49 41.53
CA ASN A 731 -90.67 34.82 41.94
C ASN A 731 -90.03 35.98 41.16
N SER A 732 -90.76 36.65 40.29
CA SER A 732 -90.27 37.84 39.60
C SER A 732 -91.28 38.97 39.66
N ASP A 733 -90.85 40.07 40.27
CA ASP A 733 -91.31 41.42 39.92
C ASP A 733 -90.98 41.63 38.43
N PHE A 734 -91.82 41.11 37.54
CA PHE A 734 -91.81 41.49 36.13
C PHE A 734 -92.63 42.77 35.98
N GLU A 735 -91.94 43.91 35.94
CA GLU A 735 -92.45 45.07 35.21
C GLU A 735 -92.35 44.81 33.69
N PRO A 736 -93.31 45.33 32.89
CA PRO A 736 -93.52 44.98 31.48
C PRO A 736 -92.40 45.43 30.52
#